data_AF-B2TIE5-F1
#
_entry.id   AF-B2TIE5-F1
#
_cell.length_a   1.000
_cell.length_b   1.000
_cell.length_c   1.000
_cell.angle_alpha   90.00
_cell.angle_beta   90.00
_cell.angle_gamma   90.00
#
_symmetry.space_group_name_H-M   'P 1'
#
loop_
_entity.id
_entity.type
_entity.pdbx_description
1 polymer ?
#
loop_
_entity_poly.entity_id
_entity_poly.type
_entity_poly.pdbx_seq_one_letter_code
_entity_poly.pdbx_strand_id
1 'polypeptide(L)'
;MSMDFNKFTERTQSIILEAQIESQEFKHGYVGTEHLLLGLVKEKGQQSNILNEFGIDAEIVRDMISRYLGYGELQMPEDDILLTPRAKKLLDESFMEAKKFSHKNVSPEHILMALLNQEEGMAYTILKNLKLNFKEIKDKLFIFLNGQYSDENEEIKSPRSEKTKTPMLDKYGRDLTQFARDGGLDPVIGRDLENQRVLEILCRRIKNNPCLIGEPGVGKTAVIEGLAQRIVEGNIPEILRGKRIVSLDLTALLAGAKYRGEFEDRLKKVMLEIEKDKSIIIFIDEIHTIIGAGAAEGAIDASNILKPALSRGEIQCIGATTINEYRKHIEKDSALERRFQPVNVGEPSKDETLIILRGLREKYEEHHNVNITDKALEAAVELSDRYITDRFMPDKAIDLIDEACAKVRIKNLIPPANLKSMEDEIKETTKEKEECIRVQDFEKAANMRDIENDLKEELEALRKEWSDKNSNKQLNVDEEDIAEVVSSWTKIPAKKLTEKESEKLLKLENILQKRVIGQTEAVESIAKAVRRARVGIKDPNRPIGTFIFLGPTGVGKTELSKALAETMFGDENSIIRIDMSEYMESNSVSKLIGSPPGYVGYDDGGQLTEAVRRKPYSVVLLDEIEKAHQDVFNILLQIMEDGRLTDSHGKVVNFKNTIVIMTSNVGAHQIKKQKTIGFNTSIDENSEYEKMKDNVLEELKRSFKPEFLNRIDDTIVFHKLKEDDLLDIVDLMLKSITKRLENKDIHLNFEKDSKKFLINKRIDLNYGARPLRRIITKEVEDKLSEEILLGNIKIGDRIKVNESKDNLVFTKLD
;
A
#
# COMPACT_ATOMS: atom_id res chain seq x y z
N MET A 1 -22.50 34.41 -0.01
CA MET A 1 -21.20 33.68 -0.07
C MET A 1 -20.09 34.71 -0.15
N SER A 2 -19.39 34.95 0.97
CA SER A 2 -18.27 35.89 1.05
C SER A 2 -17.04 35.34 0.33
N MET A 3 -16.34 36.19 -0.42
CA MET A 3 -15.08 35.83 -1.08
C MET A 3 -13.98 35.60 -0.04
N ASP A 4 -13.21 34.52 -0.17
CA ASP A 4 -12.16 34.15 0.77
C ASP A 4 -10.86 34.93 0.43
N PHE A 5 -10.76 36.14 0.98
CA PHE A 5 -9.68 37.11 0.65
C PHE A 5 -8.27 36.62 1.00
N ASN A 6 -8.15 35.61 1.87
CA ASN A 6 -6.86 35.06 2.33
C ASN A 6 -6.05 34.36 1.23
N LYS A 7 -6.67 34.03 0.09
CA LYS A 7 -6.00 33.35 -1.04
C LYS A 7 -5.48 34.30 -2.11
N PHE A 8 -5.75 35.60 -1.99
CA PHE A 8 -5.26 36.64 -2.89
C PHE A 8 -4.03 37.34 -2.30
N THR A 9 -3.08 37.74 -3.15
CA THR A 9 -2.00 38.65 -2.74
C THR A 9 -2.57 40.04 -2.42
N GLU A 10 -1.87 40.83 -1.60
CA GLU A 10 -2.25 42.23 -1.30
C GLU A 10 -2.45 43.06 -2.59
N ARG A 11 -1.58 42.83 -3.60
CA ARG A 11 -1.68 43.45 -4.93
C ARG A 11 -2.98 43.07 -5.64
N THR A 12 -3.38 41.81 -5.58
CA THR A 12 -4.66 41.35 -6.15
C THR A 12 -5.86 41.91 -5.41
N GLN A 13 -5.80 42.01 -4.07
CA GLN A 13 -6.87 42.64 -3.29
C GLN A 13 -7.04 44.11 -3.70
N SER A 14 -5.93 44.83 -3.92
CA SER A 14 -5.96 46.21 -4.44
C SER A 14 -6.64 46.32 -5.81
N ILE A 15 -6.46 45.35 -6.72
CA ILE A 15 -7.11 45.36 -8.03
C ILE A 15 -8.63 45.19 -7.92
N ILE A 16 -9.08 44.32 -7.01
CA ILE A 16 -10.52 44.09 -6.81
C ILE A 16 -11.17 45.35 -6.23
N LEU A 17 -10.50 46.03 -5.29
CA LEU A 17 -10.94 47.31 -4.75
C LEU A 17 -10.96 48.40 -5.81
N GLU A 18 -9.93 48.48 -6.66
CA GLU A 18 -9.87 49.47 -7.74
C GLU A 18 -10.98 49.23 -8.80
N ALA A 19 -11.27 47.96 -9.10
CA ALA A 19 -12.37 47.59 -9.98
C ALA A 19 -13.74 47.99 -9.40
N GLN A 20 -13.89 47.96 -8.07
CA GLN A 20 -15.09 48.44 -7.39
C GLN A 20 -15.22 49.97 -7.51
N ILE A 21 -14.15 50.72 -7.29
CA ILE A 21 -14.13 52.19 -7.44
C ILE A 21 -14.51 52.58 -8.87
N GLU A 22 -13.93 51.93 -9.87
CA GLU A 22 -14.24 52.22 -11.28
C GLU A 22 -15.69 51.87 -11.63
N SER A 23 -16.23 50.76 -11.13
CA SER A 23 -17.66 50.43 -11.31
C SER A 23 -18.58 51.52 -10.74
N GLN A 24 -18.19 52.14 -9.61
CA GLN A 24 -18.92 53.26 -9.01
C GLN A 24 -18.82 54.53 -9.87
N GLU A 25 -17.64 54.85 -10.40
CA GLU A 25 -17.46 56.00 -11.32
C GLU A 25 -18.31 55.85 -12.58
N PHE A 26 -18.35 54.64 -13.15
CA PHE A 26 -19.20 54.31 -14.30
C PHE A 26 -20.69 54.10 -13.96
N LYS A 27 -21.06 54.04 -12.67
CA LYS A 27 -22.43 53.78 -12.18
C LYS A 27 -23.06 52.50 -12.73
N HIS A 28 -22.24 51.46 -12.94
CA HIS A 28 -22.70 50.21 -13.54
C HIS A 28 -23.49 49.33 -12.55
N GLY A 29 -23.33 49.53 -11.24
CA GLY A 29 -24.05 48.76 -10.21
C GLY A 29 -23.54 47.33 -10.00
N TYR A 30 -22.46 46.94 -10.69
CA TYR A 30 -21.83 45.61 -10.60
C TYR A 30 -20.34 45.66 -10.99
N VAL A 31 -19.55 44.70 -10.51
CA VAL A 31 -18.16 44.52 -10.93
C VAL A 31 -18.08 43.42 -12.00
N GLY A 32 -17.85 43.83 -13.26
CA GLY A 32 -17.64 42.97 -14.42
C GLY A 32 -16.17 42.71 -14.73
N THR A 33 -15.90 41.96 -15.81
CA THR A 33 -14.52 41.65 -16.21
C THR A 33 -13.79 42.90 -16.72
N GLU A 34 -14.52 43.86 -17.28
CA GLU A 34 -14.02 45.15 -17.75
C GLU A 34 -13.45 46.02 -16.63
N HIS A 35 -14.09 46.03 -15.45
CA HIS A 35 -13.59 46.77 -14.29
C HIS A 35 -12.33 46.10 -13.72
N LEU A 36 -12.28 44.77 -13.70
CA LEU A 36 -11.09 44.01 -13.31
C LEU A 36 -9.93 44.26 -14.28
N LEU A 37 -10.19 44.37 -15.59
CA LEU A 37 -9.18 44.74 -16.58
C LEU A 37 -8.63 46.14 -16.30
N LEU A 38 -9.49 47.10 -15.97
CA LEU A 38 -9.06 48.46 -15.64
C LEU A 38 -8.22 48.49 -14.35
N GLY A 39 -8.60 47.72 -13.33
CA GLY A 39 -7.80 47.52 -12.13
C GLY A 39 -6.42 46.89 -12.42
N LEU A 40 -6.35 45.90 -13.33
CA LEU A 40 -5.10 45.27 -13.75
C LEU A 40 -4.13 46.25 -14.42
N VAL A 41 -4.65 47.19 -15.22
CA VAL A 41 -3.85 48.20 -15.93
C VAL A 41 -3.40 49.32 -14.99
N LYS A 42 -4.20 49.65 -13.97
CA LYS A 42 -3.87 50.69 -12.98
C LYS A 42 -2.87 50.22 -11.91
N GLU A 43 -2.93 48.96 -11.48
CA GLU A 43 -2.02 48.44 -10.46
C GLU A 43 -0.60 48.36 -11.03
N LYS A 44 0.35 48.96 -10.32
CA LYS A 44 1.75 49.04 -10.77
C LYS A 44 2.41 47.67 -10.62
N GLY A 45 2.52 46.95 -11.73
CA GLY A 45 3.01 45.59 -11.75
C GLY A 45 3.52 45.12 -13.10
N GLN A 46 3.98 43.87 -13.14
CA GLN A 46 4.41 43.28 -14.41
C GLN A 46 3.25 43.07 -15.37
N GLN A 47 2.04 42.79 -14.88
CA GLN A 47 0.86 42.74 -15.74
C GLN A 47 0.55 44.09 -16.40
N SER A 48 0.71 45.22 -15.69
CA SER A 48 0.52 46.55 -16.28
C SER A 48 1.65 46.92 -17.24
N ASN A 49 2.90 46.54 -16.93
CA ASN A 49 4.04 46.79 -17.81
C ASN A 49 3.89 46.04 -19.13
N ILE A 50 3.52 44.76 -19.08
CA ILE A 50 3.26 43.97 -20.28
C ILE A 50 2.10 44.60 -21.07
N LEU A 51 0.98 44.97 -20.43
CA LEU A 51 -0.14 45.60 -21.12
C LEU A 51 0.26 46.95 -21.77
N ASN A 52 1.05 47.78 -21.08
CA ASN A 52 1.56 49.06 -21.59
C ASN A 52 2.52 48.88 -22.78
N GLU A 53 3.37 47.85 -22.77
CA GLU A 53 4.25 47.54 -23.91
C GLU A 53 3.46 47.23 -25.19
N PHE A 54 2.26 46.69 -25.05
CA PHE A 54 1.34 46.46 -26.17
C PHE A 54 0.38 47.65 -26.41
N GLY A 55 0.64 48.81 -25.82
CA GLY A 55 -0.10 50.05 -26.04
C GLY A 55 -1.46 50.11 -25.35
N ILE A 56 -1.65 49.36 -24.25
CA ILE A 56 -2.88 49.35 -23.46
C ILE A 56 -2.63 50.12 -22.17
N ASP A 57 -3.12 51.34 -22.10
CA ASP A 57 -3.13 52.13 -20.87
C ASP A 57 -4.54 52.23 -20.27
N ALA A 58 -4.62 52.76 -19.04
CA ALA A 58 -5.87 52.86 -18.31
C ALA A 58 -6.86 53.83 -19.00
N GLU A 59 -6.37 54.84 -19.72
CA GLU A 59 -7.21 55.82 -20.41
C GLU A 59 -7.91 55.19 -21.62
N ILE A 60 -7.19 54.38 -22.40
CA ILE A 60 -7.70 53.64 -23.55
C ILE A 60 -8.74 52.62 -23.10
N VAL A 61 -8.45 51.86 -22.04
CA VAL A 61 -9.42 50.88 -21.50
C VAL A 61 -10.67 51.59 -20.99
N ARG A 62 -10.52 52.72 -20.28
CA ARG A 62 -11.66 53.52 -19.79
C ARG A 62 -12.52 54.08 -20.92
N ASP A 63 -11.91 54.64 -21.97
CA ASP A 63 -12.62 55.15 -23.15
C ASP A 63 -13.35 54.03 -23.90
N MET A 64 -12.73 52.85 -24.01
CA MET A 64 -13.39 51.66 -24.57
C MET A 64 -14.59 51.21 -23.73
N ILE A 65 -14.46 51.15 -22.41
CA ILE A 65 -15.59 50.84 -21.51
C ILE A 65 -16.71 51.86 -21.69
N SER A 66 -16.40 53.16 -21.71
CA SER A 66 -17.38 54.21 -21.95
C SER A 66 -18.06 54.10 -23.31
N ARG A 67 -17.37 53.65 -24.37
CA ARG A 67 -17.95 53.47 -25.70
C ARG A 67 -18.84 52.24 -25.81
N TYR A 68 -18.47 51.14 -25.14
CA TYR A 68 -19.21 49.88 -25.24
C TYR A 68 -20.38 49.78 -24.24
N LEU A 69 -20.23 50.32 -23.03
CA LEU A 69 -21.18 50.17 -21.92
C LEU A 69 -21.84 51.49 -21.51
N GLY A 70 -21.22 52.64 -21.79
CA GLY A 70 -21.71 53.95 -21.37
C GLY A 70 -21.51 54.20 -19.87
N TYR A 71 -22.32 55.08 -19.30
CA TYR A 71 -22.46 55.25 -17.85
C TYR A 71 -23.84 54.77 -17.45
N GLY A 72 -23.93 54.05 -16.33
CA GLY A 72 -25.20 53.57 -15.79
C GLY A 72 -25.94 54.58 -14.90
N GLU A 73 -27.07 54.14 -14.34
CA GLU A 73 -27.94 54.95 -13.46
C GLU A 73 -27.94 54.44 -12.00
N LEU A 74 -27.24 53.34 -11.71
CA LEU A 74 -27.29 52.63 -10.44
C LEU A 74 -26.09 52.98 -9.55
N GLN A 75 -26.35 53.47 -8.34
CA GLN A 75 -25.33 53.63 -7.30
C GLN A 75 -25.23 52.35 -6.46
N MET A 76 -24.02 51.82 -6.29
CA MET A 76 -23.77 50.67 -5.41
C MET A 76 -23.78 51.11 -3.93
N PRO A 77 -24.32 50.30 -3.00
CA PRO A 77 -24.02 50.44 -1.57
C PRO A 77 -22.51 50.28 -1.31
N GLU A 78 -21.95 51.05 -0.36
CA GLU A 78 -20.50 51.09 -0.09
C GLU A 78 -19.91 49.74 0.37
N ASP A 79 -20.72 48.86 0.97
CA ASP A 79 -20.24 47.70 1.73
C ASP A 79 -20.28 46.34 0.98
N ASP A 80 -20.84 46.25 -0.24
CA ASP A 80 -21.04 44.96 -0.92
C ASP A 80 -20.49 44.90 -2.36
N ILE A 81 -19.54 43.99 -2.60
CA ILE A 81 -18.96 43.76 -3.93
C ILE A 81 -19.87 42.81 -4.74
N LEU A 82 -20.76 43.38 -5.53
CA LEU A 82 -21.62 42.63 -6.46
C LEU A 82 -20.84 42.24 -7.73
N LEU A 83 -20.12 41.12 -7.67
CA LEU A 83 -19.45 40.53 -8.85
C LEU A 83 -20.46 39.88 -9.80
N THR A 84 -20.31 40.13 -11.09
CA THR A 84 -21.03 39.36 -12.12
C THR A 84 -20.60 37.89 -12.11
N PRO A 85 -21.46 36.94 -12.54
CA PRO A 85 -21.07 35.53 -12.66
C PRO A 85 -19.80 35.31 -13.48
N ARG A 86 -19.55 36.16 -14.48
CA ARG A 86 -18.34 36.13 -15.31
C ARG A 86 -17.11 36.63 -14.57
N ALA A 87 -17.21 37.74 -13.83
CA ALA A 87 -16.11 38.24 -12.99
C ALA A 87 -15.75 37.23 -11.88
N LYS A 88 -16.76 36.59 -11.27
CA LYS A 88 -16.55 35.51 -10.31
C LYS A 88 -15.82 34.32 -10.94
N LYS A 89 -16.30 33.85 -12.10
CA LYS A 89 -15.65 32.75 -12.85
C LYS A 89 -14.20 33.09 -13.22
N LEU A 90 -13.92 34.32 -13.63
CA LEU A 90 -12.56 34.79 -13.92
C LEU A 90 -11.63 34.68 -12.70
N LEU A 91 -12.10 35.12 -11.53
CA LEU A 91 -11.34 35.01 -10.29
C LEU A 91 -11.18 33.53 -9.86
N ASP A 92 -12.19 32.70 -10.03
CA ASP A 92 -12.10 31.25 -9.79
C ASP A 92 -11.06 30.57 -10.71
N GLU A 93 -11.02 30.94 -11.99
CA GLU A 93 -10.03 30.44 -12.95
C GLU A 93 -8.61 30.93 -12.65
N SER A 94 -8.45 32.13 -12.10
CA SER A 94 -7.13 32.64 -11.68
C SER A 94 -6.49 31.78 -10.58
N PHE A 95 -7.27 31.11 -9.72
CA PHE A 95 -6.75 30.12 -8.77
C PHE A 95 -6.19 28.88 -9.46
N MET A 96 -6.83 28.43 -10.55
CA MET A 96 -6.32 27.32 -11.34
C MET A 96 -5.01 27.68 -12.03
N GLU A 97 -4.90 28.91 -12.55
CA GLU A 97 -3.64 29.41 -13.11
C GLU A 97 -2.54 29.48 -12.03
N ALA A 98 -2.80 30.05 -10.86
CA ALA A 98 -1.83 30.07 -9.76
C ALA A 98 -1.35 28.67 -9.36
N LYS A 99 -2.27 27.70 -9.31
CA LYS A 99 -1.94 26.30 -9.01
C LYS A 99 -1.06 25.64 -10.09
N LYS A 100 -1.22 25.98 -11.37
CA LYS A 100 -0.36 25.46 -12.46
C LYS A 100 1.11 25.87 -12.28
N PHE A 101 1.34 27.07 -11.76
CA PHE A 101 2.68 27.59 -11.45
C PHE A 101 3.14 27.27 -10.02
N SER A 102 2.40 26.42 -9.28
CA SER A 102 2.68 26.08 -7.87
C SER A 102 2.74 27.29 -6.93
N HIS A 103 2.05 28.38 -7.28
CA HIS A 103 1.93 29.56 -6.43
C HIS A 103 0.82 29.39 -5.38
N LYS A 104 1.14 29.67 -4.12
CA LYS A 104 0.19 29.54 -2.98
C LYS A 104 -0.94 30.57 -3.03
N ASN A 105 -0.66 31.78 -3.51
CA ASN A 105 -1.60 32.89 -3.57
C ASN A 105 -1.78 33.38 -5.02
N VAL A 106 -2.97 33.89 -5.34
CA VAL A 106 -3.25 34.48 -6.65
C VAL A 106 -2.66 35.89 -6.72
N SER A 107 -1.82 36.10 -7.74
CA SER A 107 -1.25 37.40 -8.11
C SER A 107 -1.95 38.01 -9.33
N PRO A 108 -1.81 39.33 -9.58
CA PRO A 108 -2.41 40.03 -10.73
C PRO A 108 -2.15 39.36 -12.08
N GLU A 109 -0.96 38.81 -12.27
CA GLU A 109 -0.50 38.17 -13.51
C GLU A 109 -1.31 36.90 -13.81
N HIS A 110 -1.76 36.17 -12.78
CA HIS A 110 -2.65 35.02 -12.94
C HIS A 110 -4.06 35.43 -13.37
N ILE A 111 -4.55 36.58 -12.89
CA ILE A 111 -5.86 37.12 -13.33
C ILE A 111 -5.76 37.52 -14.79
N LEU A 112 -4.68 38.19 -15.20
CA LEU A 112 -4.47 38.54 -16.61
C LEU A 112 -4.35 37.27 -17.47
N MET A 113 -3.62 36.25 -17.02
CA MET A 113 -3.53 34.96 -17.72
C MET A 113 -4.91 34.29 -17.89
N ALA A 114 -5.71 34.26 -16.83
CA ALA A 114 -7.08 33.73 -16.87
C ALA A 114 -7.98 34.53 -17.82
N LEU A 115 -7.86 35.87 -17.81
CA LEU A 115 -8.63 36.77 -18.67
C LEU A 115 -8.32 36.52 -20.15
N LEU A 116 -7.05 36.29 -20.48
CA LEU A 116 -6.62 35.96 -21.85
C LEU A 116 -7.03 34.54 -22.28
N ASN A 117 -7.32 33.64 -21.34
CA ASN A 117 -7.82 32.29 -21.62
C ASN A 117 -9.34 32.26 -21.80
N GLN A 118 -10.06 33.24 -21.27
CA GLN A 118 -11.49 33.41 -21.53
C GLN A 118 -11.72 34.04 -22.90
N GLU A 119 -12.27 33.27 -23.85
CA GLU A 119 -12.67 33.79 -25.17
C GLU A 119 -14.00 34.59 -25.15
N GLU A 120 -14.56 34.83 -23.96
CA GLU A 120 -15.83 35.50 -23.74
C GLU A 120 -15.72 36.60 -22.68
N GLY A 121 -16.52 37.65 -22.80
CA GLY A 121 -16.61 38.73 -21.82
C GLY A 121 -16.19 40.10 -22.38
N MET A 122 -16.55 41.15 -21.64
CA MET A 122 -16.30 42.53 -22.06
C MET A 122 -14.81 42.85 -22.08
N ALA A 123 -14.05 42.44 -21.06
CA ALA A 123 -12.59 42.59 -21.05
C ALA A 123 -11.91 41.93 -22.26
N TYR A 124 -12.28 40.68 -22.58
CA TYR A 124 -11.76 39.99 -23.76
C TYR A 124 -12.12 40.72 -25.07
N THR A 125 -13.35 41.24 -25.15
CA THR A 125 -13.82 42.01 -26.31
C THR A 125 -13.03 43.30 -26.49
N ILE A 126 -12.77 44.02 -25.40
CA ILE A 126 -11.95 45.23 -25.40
C ILE A 126 -10.54 44.91 -25.90
N LEU A 127 -9.89 43.89 -25.32
CA LEU A 127 -8.54 43.48 -25.71
C LEU A 127 -8.46 43.00 -27.18
N LYS A 128 -9.47 42.27 -27.65
CA LYS A 128 -9.53 41.80 -29.05
C LYS A 128 -9.65 42.95 -30.04
N ASN A 129 -10.43 43.98 -29.72
CA ASN A 129 -10.60 45.16 -30.58
C ASN A 129 -9.34 46.04 -30.64
N LEU A 130 -8.47 45.95 -29.64
CA LEU A 130 -7.15 46.57 -29.64
C LEU A 130 -6.11 45.80 -30.50
N LYS A 131 -6.52 44.75 -31.22
CA LYS A 131 -5.69 43.94 -32.14
C LYS A 131 -4.43 43.35 -31.50
N LEU A 132 -4.53 42.95 -30.24
CA LEU A 132 -3.41 42.41 -29.47
C LEU A 132 -3.02 41.01 -29.93
N ASN A 133 -1.71 40.73 -29.92
CA ASN A 133 -1.22 39.36 -30.07
C ASN A 133 -1.28 38.65 -28.72
N PHE A 134 -2.43 38.02 -28.43
CA PHE A 134 -2.65 37.28 -27.19
C PHE A 134 -1.60 36.19 -26.94
N LYS A 135 -1.00 35.63 -28.00
CA LYS A 135 0.03 34.62 -27.86
C LYS A 135 1.31 35.18 -27.25
N GLU A 136 1.76 36.35 -27.72
CA GLU A 136 2.97 37.00 -27.20
C GLU A 136 2.81 37.47 -25.75
N ILE A 137 1.62 37.99 -25.39
CA ILE A 137 1.32 38.39 -24.00
C ILE A 137 1.35 37.16 -23.08
N LYS A 138 0.73 36.04 -23.50
CA LYS A 138 0.74 34.79 -22.74
C LYS A 138 2.16 34.24 -22.59
N ASP A 139 2.98 34.28 -23.64
CA ASP A 139 4.37 33.81 -23.59
C ASP A 139 5.18 34.64 -22.59
N LYS A 140 5.06 35.97 -22.57
CA LYS A 140 5.72 36.83 -21.58
C LYS A 140 5.26 36.56 -20.16
N LEU A 141 3.94 36.45 -19.93
CA LEU A 141 3.39 36.11 -18.63
C LEU A 141 3.83 34.72 -18.17
N PHE A 142 3.92 33.75 -19.08
CA PHE A 142 4.39 32.39 -18.77
C PHE A 142 5.87 32.39 -18.34
N ILE A 143 6.74 33.19 -18.98
CA ILE A 143 8.15 33.30 -18.59
C ILE A 143 8.26 34.00 -17.22
N PHE A 144 7.49 35.07 -16.99
CA PHE A 144 7.46 35.77 -15.71
C PHE A 144 6.96 34.88 -14.56
N LEU A 145 5.83 34.20 -14.76
CA LEU A 145 5.22 33.31 -13.76
C LEU A 145 6.07 32.06 -13.48
N ASN A 146 6.94 31.64 -14.41
CA ASN A 146 7.93 30.58 -14.16
C ASN A 146 9.24 31.09 -13.53
N GLY A 147 9.33 32.38 -13.18
CA GLY A 147 10.51 32.96 -12.53
C GLY A 147 11.73 33.13 -13.44
N GLN A 148 11.55 33.22 -14.76
CA GLN A 148 12.66 33.34 -15.73
C GLN A 148 12.90 34.77 -16.25
N TYR A 149 12.22 35.79 -15.71
CA TYR A 149 12.56 37.20 -15.97
C TYR A 149 13.08 37.88 -14.70
N SER A 150 14.39 38.16 -14.68
CA SER A 150 15.03 39.13 -13.81
C SER A 150 14.84 40.52 -14.43
N ASP A 151 14.09 41.41 -13.77
CA ASP A 151 14.05 42.83 -14.12
C ASP A 151 15.41 43.48 -13.84
N GLU A 152 15.93 44.19 -14.83
CA GLU A 152 17.24 44.83 -14.85
C GLU A 152 17.33 46.14 -14.04
N ASN A 153 16.33 46.55 -13.26
CA ASN A 153 16.40 47.81 -12.51
C ASN A 153 15.69 47.72 -11.17
N GLU A 154 16.38 47.19 -10.15
CA GLU A 154 16.33 47.73 -8.80
C GLU A 154 17.50 47.15 -7.97
N GLU A 155 18.34 48.04 -7.46
CA GLU A 155 19.44 47.72 -6.56
C GLU A 155 18.91 47.20 -5.22
N ILE A 156 18.59 45.91 -5.15
CA ILE A 156 18.54 45.18 -3.88
C ILE A 156 19.72 44.23 -3.87
N LYS A 157 20.69 44.55 -3.01
CA LYS A 157 21.89 43.74 -2.74
C LYS A 157 21.49 42.31 -2.33
N SER A 158 21.40 41.44 -3.32
CA SER A 158 21.40 39.99 -3.16
C SER A 158 22.69 39.46 -3.80
N PRO A 159 23.34 38.45 -3.20
CA PRO A 159 24.69 38.07 -3.57
C PRO A 159 24.71 37.46 -4.97
N ARG A 160 25.64 37.95 -5.80
CA ARG A 160 26.02 37.45 -7.14
C ARG A 160 25.59 36.00 -7.40
N SER A 161 24.74 35.79 -8.41
CA SER A 161 24.70 34.52 -9.12
C SER A 161 26.04 34.34 -9.86
N GLU A 162 26.97 33.64 -9.22
CA GLU A 162 28.17 33.15 -9.90
C GLU A 162 27.74 32.28 -11.09
N LYS A 163 28.32 32.52 -12.27
CA LYS A 163 28.27 31.55 -13.38
C LYS A 163 28.68 30.19 -12.80
N THR A 164 27.74 29.24 -12.75
CA THR A 164 28.02 27.93 -12.19
C THR A 164 29.13 27.26 -12.98
N LYS A 165 30.13 26.72 -12.27
CA LYS A 165 31.29 26.05 -12.88
C LYS A 165 30.90 24.75 -13.59
N THR A 166 29.70 24.23 -13.31
CA THR A 166 29.22 22.90 -13.72
C THR A 166 27.79 22.90 -14.26
N PRO A 167 27.52 23.60 -15.39
CA PRO A 167 26.16 23.77 -15.91
C PRO A 167 25.50 22.47 -16.37
N MET A 168 26.26 21.48 -16.87
CA MET A 168 25.67 20.19 -17.25
C MET A 168 25.36 19.34 -16.01
N LEU A 169 26.26 19.32 -15.03
CA LEU A 169 26.02 18.57 -13.80
C LEU A 169 24.83 19.14 -13.02
N ASP A 170 24.68 20.46 -12.94
CA ASP A 170 23.56 21.09 -12.23
C ASP A 170 22.22 20.85 -12.95
N LYS A 171 22.24 20.60 -14.26
CA LYS A 171 21.04 20.28 -15.06
C LYS A 171 20.60 18.82 -14.91
N TYR A 172 21.54 17.91 -14.80
CA TYR A 172 21.31 16.45 -14.80
C TYR A 172 21.58 15.79 -13.44
N GLY A 173 21.81 16.60 -12.41
CA GLY A 173 22.10 16.15 -11.06
C GLY A 173 21.41 17.04 -10.04
N ARG A 174 21.32 16.53 -8.82
CA ARG A 174 20.72 17.23 -7.67
C ARG A 174 21.80 17.55 -6.65
N ASP A 175 22.04 18.82 -6.40
CA ASP A 175 23.02 19.28 -5.40
C ASP A 175 22.44 19.09 -3.99
N LEU A 176 22.90 18.05 -3.29
CA LEU A 176 22.46 17.73 -1.93
C LEU A 176 23.01 18.74 -0.92
N THR A 177 24.14 19.38 -1.21
CA THR A 177 24.74 20.39 -0.32
C THR A 177 23.95 21.69 -0.38
N GLN A 178 23.48 22.08 -1.57
CA GLN A 178 22.58 23.22 -1.71
C GLN A 178 21.23 22.94 -1.05
N PHE A 179 20.66 21.75 -1.29
CA PHE A 179 19.39 21.37 -0.68
C PHE A 179 19.46 21.31 0.87
N ALA A 180 20.62 20.95 1.43
CA ALA A 180 20.91 21.06 2.86
C ALA A 180 20.91 22.52 3.36
N ARG A 181 21.52 23.45 2.62
CA ARG A 181 21.54 24.89 2.97
C ARG A 181 20.15 25.51 2.97
N ASP A 182 19.31 25.05 2.04
CA ASP A 182 17.94 25.53 1.90
C ASP A 182 16.98 24.92 2.94
N GLY A 183 17.48 24.03 3.82
CA GLY A 183 16.68 23.36 4.84
C GLY A 183 15.75 22.26 4.30
N GLY A 184 15.95 21.84 3.05
CA GLY A 184 15.08 20.86 2.38
C GLY A 184 15.33 19.39 2.79
N LEU A 185 16.47 19.08 3.42
CA LEU A 185 16.81 17.72 3.83
C LEU A 185 16.15 17.31 5.15
N ASP A 186 15.88 16.01 5.29
CA ASP A 186 15.41 15.42 6.54
C ASP A 186 16.53 15.33 7.58
N PRO A 187 16.22 15.44 8.88
CA PRO A 187 17.21 15.28 9.92
C PRO A 187 17.77 13.85 9.91
N VAL A 188 19.08 13.72 9.87
CA VAL A 188 19.74 12.41 9.85
C VAL A 188 20.06 11.97 11.27
N ILE A 189 19.45 10.87 11.69
CA ILE A 189 19.48 10.39 13.08
C ILE A 189 20.12 9.00 13.11
N GLY A 190 21.02 8.77 14.06
CA GLY A 190 21.57 7.44 14.35
C GLY A 190 22.56 6.88 13.32
N ARG A 191 23.13 7.72 12.45
CA ARG A 191 24.09 7.31 11.38
C ARG A 191 25.50 7.89 11.56
N ASP A 192 25.88 8.22 12.79
CA ASP A 192 27.15 8.90 13.06
C ASP A 192 28.37 8.04 12.73
N LEU A 193 28.30 6.73 12.97
CA LEU A 193 29.39 5.79 12.70
C LEU A 193 29.63 5.62 11.19
N GLU A 194 28.56 5.47 10.42
CA GLU A 194 28.62 5.37 8.95
C GLU A 194 29.10 6.70 8.35
N ASN A 195 28.57 7.83 8.81
CA ASN A 195 29.01 9.16 8.38
C ASN A 195 30.49 9.39 8.66
N GLN A 196 30.94 9.04 9.88
CA GLN A 196 32.36 9.12 10.25
C GLN A 196 33.22 8.22 9.35
N ARG A 197 32.76 7.01 9.07
CA ARG A 197 33.47 6.08 8.19
C ARG A 197 33.58 6.59 6.76
N VAL A 198 32.51 7.17 6.23
CA VAL A 198 32.49 7.80 4.90
C VAL A 198 33.49 8.97 4.85
N LEU A 199 33.51 9.83 5.88
CA LEU A 199 34.49 10.92 6.01
C LEU A 199 35.93 10.41 6.01
N GLU A 200 36.23 9.40 6.82
CA GLU A 200 37.57 8.77 6.87
C GLU A 200 38.02 8.27 5.50
N ILE A 201 37.11 7.65 4.74
CA ILE A 201 37.42 7.11 3.41
C ILE A 201 37.67 8.25 2.41
N LEU A 202 36.82 9.28 2.40
CA LEU A 202 36.96 10.42 1.48
C LEU A 202 38.28 11.20 1.68
N CYS A 203 38.84 11.18 2.89
CA CYS A 203 40.13 11.79 3.20
C CYS A 203 41.35 10.91 2.86
N ARG A 204 41.17 9.67 2.40
CA ARG A 204 42.30 8.80 2.02
C ARG A 204 42.96 9.27 0.73
N ARG A 205 44.25 8.95 0.58
CA ARG A 205 45.00 9.15 -0.67
C ARG A 205 44.71 8.08 -1.72
N ILE A 206 44.43 6.85 -1.28
CA ILE A 206 44.13 5.67 -2.11
C ILE A 206 42.90 5.00 -1.52
N LYS A 207 42.04 4.40 -2.35
CA LYS A 207 40.73 3.86 -1.95
C LYS A 207 39.86 4.93 -1.28
N ASN A 208 39.70 6.07 -1.96
CA ASN A 208 39.02 7.26 -1.46
C ASN A 208 37.57 7.41 -1.95
N ASN A 209 37.01 6.35 -2.54
CA ASN A 209 35.61 6.27 -2.95
C ASN A 209 34.86 5.32 -2.00
N PRO A 210 34.00 5.80 -1.10
CA PRO A 210 33.20 4.93 -0.27
C PRO A 210 32.08 4.28 -1.09
N CYS A 211 31.77 3.03 -0.78
CA CYS A 211 30.62 2.32 -1.33
C CYS A 211 29.73 1.85 -0.19
N LEU A 212 28.55 2.47 -0.05
CA LEU A 212 27.54 2.08 0.92
C LEU A 212 26.90 0.76 0.49
N ILE A 213 27.11 -0.29 1.27
CA ILE A 213 26.56 -1.63 1.04
C ILE A 213 25.57 -2.00 2.14
N GLY A 214 24.39 -2.44 1.73
CA GLY A 214 23.29 -2.80 2.65
C GLY A 214 22.07 -3.23 1.86
N GLU A 215 21.01 -3.64 2.55
CA GLU A 215 19.74 -3.97 1.89
C GLU A 215 18.98 -2.69 1.47
N PRO A 216 18.01 -2.76 0.54
CA PRO A 216 17.13 -1.63 0.24
C PRO A 216 16.33 -1.21 1.49
N GLY A 217 16.03 0.09 1.61
CA GLY A 217 15.23 0.63 2.73
C GLY A 217 16.00 0.88 4.04
N VAL A 218 17.27 0.47 4.18
CA VAL A 218 18.05 0.74 5.40
C VAL A 218 18.49 2.20 5.58
N GLY A 219 18.21 3.08 4.61
CA GLY A 219 18.59 4.50 4.69
C GLY A 219 20.01 4.82 4.21
N LYS A 220 20.46 4.23 3.09
CA LYS A 220 21.77 4.57 2.48
C LYS A 220 21.82 6.03 2.04
N THR A 221 20.73 6.55 1.46
CA THR A 221 20.61 7.95 1.04
C THR A 221 20.70 8.90 2.24
N ALA A 222 20.10 8.53 3.37
CA ALA A 222 20.19 9.31 4.62
C ALA A 222 21.64 9.49 5.11
N VAL A 223 22.52 8.51 4.92
CA VAL A 223 23.96 8.67 5.24
C VAL A 223 24.59 9.78 4.37
N ILE A 224 24.23 9.88 3.10
CA ILE A 224 24.76 10.90 2.19
C ILE A 224 24.19 12.28 2.51
N GLU A 225 22.90 12.36 2.83
CA GLU A 225 22.23 13.59 3.24
C GLU A 225 22.83 14.12 4.55
N GLY A 226 23.16 13.23 5.49
CA GLY A 226 23.81 13.59 6.76
C GLY A 226 25.23 14.08 6.53
N LEU A 227 25.95 13.50 5.56
CA LEU A 227 27.23 14.03 5.13
C LEU A 227 27.10 15.44 4.53
N ALA A 228 26.07 15.69 3.72
CA ALA A 228 25.81 17.01 3.13
C ALA A 228 25.51 18.06 4.23
N GLN A 229 24.69 17.71 5.22
CA GLN A 229 24.43 18.57 6.39
C GLN A 229 25.72 18.90 7.15
N ARG A 230 26.57 17.91 7.45
CA ARG A 230 27.86 18.13 8.13
C ARG A 230 28.81 19.04 7.34
N ILE A 231 28.81 18.94 6.01
CA ILE A 231 29.61 19.84 5.16
C ILE A 231 29.11 21.29 5.28
N VAL A 232 27.80 21.50 5.32
CA VAL A 232 27.18 22.83 5.45
C VAL A 232 27.41 23.43 6.83
N GLU A 233 27.26 22.63 7.89
CA GLU A 233 27.53 23.04 9.28
C GLU A 233 29.02 23.35 9.54
N GLY A 234 29.92 22.86 8.69
CA GLY A 234 31.37 23.00 8.86
C GLY A 234 31.98 21.97 9.82
N ASN A 235 31.21 20.96 10.25
CA ASN A 235 31.61 19.85 11.11
C ASN A 235 32.39 18.77 10.32
N ILE A 236 33.43 19.19 9.59
CA ILE A 236 34.19 18.33 8.66
C ILE A 236 35.69 18.68 8.64
N PRO A 237 36.57 17.73 8.23
CA PRO A 237 37.98 18.02 8.00
C PRO A 237 38.20 19.10 6.93
N GLU A 238 39.27 19.90 7.05
CA GLU A 238 39.56 21.00 6.12
C GLU A 238 39.66 20.58 4.66
N ILE A 239 40.11 19.35 4.39
CA ILE A 239 40.23 18.78 3.03
C ILE A 239 38.87 18.69 2.32
N LEU A 240 37.78 18.56 3.08
CA LEU A 240 36.42 18.44 2.57
C LEU A 240 35.67 19.77 2.62
N ARG A 241 36.28 20.84 3.16
CA ARG A 241 35.63 22.15 3.30
C ARG A 241 35.38 22.76 1.92
N GLY A 242 34.14 23.22 1.71
CA GLY A 242 33.72 23.81 0.44
C GLY A 242 33.52 22.80 -0.69
N LYS A 243 33.57 21.49 -0.42
CA LYS A 243 33.15 20.48 -1.40
C LYS A 243 31.63 20.46 -1.56
N ARG A 244 31.18 20.06 -2.75
CA ARG A 244 29.76 19.89 -3.11
C ARG A 244 29.47 18.41 -3.34
N ILE A 245 28.40 17.90 -2.74
CA ILE A 245 27.86 16.58 -3.01
C ILE A 245 26.72 16.70 -4.01
N VAL A 246 26.88 16.07 -5.18
CA VAL A 246 25.86 16.09 -6.24
C VAL A 246 25.43 14.67 -6.58
N SER A 247 24.14 14.39 -6.46
CA SER A 247 23.53 13.13 -6.90
C SER A 247 23.36 13.14 -8.41
N LEU A 248 23.88 12.14 -9.11
CA LEU A 248 23.73 12.01 -10.57
C LEU A 248 22.47 11.23 -10.91
N ASP A 249 21.57 11.81 -11.70
CA ASP A 249 20.37 11.13 -12.18
C ASP A 249 20.59 10.61 -13.63
N LEU A 250 20.77 9.30 -13.75
CA LEU A 250 20.93 8.65 -15.05
C LEU A 250 19.65 8.68 -15.88
N THR A 251 18.49 8.65 -15.23
CA THR A 251 17.20 8.69 -15.93
C THR A 251 16.96 10.05 -16.55
N ALA A 252 17.35 11.13 -15.87
CA ALA A 252 17.31 12.49 -16.42
C ALA A 252 18.26 12.67 -17.61
N LEU A 253 19.42 11.99 -17.62
CA LEU A 253 20.33 12.01 -18.77
C LEU A 253 19.74 11.32 -20.01
N LEU A 254 18.97 10.24 -19.80
CA LEU A 254 18.25 9.51 -20.86
C LEU A 254 17.02 10.25 -21.34
N ALA A 255 16.36 11.02 -20.46
CA ALA A 255 15.19 11.79 -20.80
C ALA A 255 15.50 12.76 -21.96
N GLY A 256 14.74 12.61 -23.06
CA GLY A 256 14.92 13.42 -24.26
C GLY A 256 16.19 13.10 -25.07
N ALA A 257 16.88 11.98 -24.82
CA ALA A 257 17.87 11.43 -25.76
C ALA A 257 17.14 10.51 -26.75
N LYS A 258 17.18 10.83 -28.05
CA LYS A 258 16.56 9.99 -29.09
C LYS A 258 17.45 8.82 -29.50
N TYR A 259 18.76 8.98 -29.30
CA TYR A 259 19.78 8.02 -29.69
C TYR A 259 20.75 7.79 -28.52
N ARG A 260 21.25 6.54 -28.41
CA ARG A 260 22.25 6.15 -27.41
C ARG A 260 23.49 7.06 -27.40
N GLY A 261 23.95 7.51 -28.58
CA GLY A 261 25.10 8.40 -28.71
C GLY A 261 24.90 9.77 -28.06
N GLU A 262 23.67 10.30 -28.01
CA GLU A 262 23.37 11.57 -27.35
C GLU A 262 23.48 11.44 -25.82
N PHE A 263 23.04 10.31 -25.27
CA PHE A 263 23.23 10.00 -23.85
C PHE A 263 24.72 9.92 -23.50
N GLU A 264 25.50 9.19 -24.30
CA GLU A 264 26.96 9.07 -24.07
C GLU A 264 27.67 10.43 -24.17
N ASP A 265 27.27 11.29 -25.10
CA ASP A 265 27.83 12.64 -25.24
C ASP A 265 27.48 13.54 -24.03
N ARG A 266 26.25 13.48 -23.54
CA ARG A 266 25.84 14.17 -22.31
C ARG A 266 26.66 13.68 -21.11
N LEU A 267 26.80 12.36 -20.95
CA LEU A 267 27.57 11.77 -19.86
C LEU A 267 29.05 12.17 -19.92
N LYS A 268 29.66 12.17 -21.12
CA LYS A 268 31.04 12.65 -21.32
C LYS A 268 31.20 14.12 -20.91
N LYS A 269 30.26 14.98 -21.27
CA LYS A 269 30.29 16.40 -20.88
C LYS A 269 30.22 16.58 -19.37
N VAL A 270 29.31 15.86 -18.71
CA VAL A 270 29.20 15.86 -17.24
C VAL A 270 30.51 15.38 -16.60
N MET A 271 31.11 14.29 -17.10
CA MET A 271 32.40 13.79 -16.59
C MET A 271 33.55 14.80 -16.76
N LEU A 272 33.61 15.51 -17.89
CA LEU A 272 34.62 16.55 -18.12
C LEU A 272 34.48 17.74 -17.16
N GLU A 273 33.27 18.08 -16.73
CA GLU A 273 33.04 19.11 -15.71
C GLU A 273 33.56 18.66 -14.34
N ILE A 274 33.27 17.42 -13.95
CA ILE A 274 33.74 16.83 -12.67
C ILE A 274 35.26 16.70 -12.65
N GLU A 275 35.88 16.27 -13.76
CA GLU A 275 37.33 16.10 -13.83
C GLU A 275 38.07 17.43 -13.60
N LYS A 276 37.51 18.53 -14.12
CA LYS A 276 38.05 19.89 -13.97
C LYS A 276 37.84 20.46 -12.58
N ASP A 277 36.71 20.17 -11.93
CA ASP A 277 36.38 20.70 -10.60
C ASP A 277 36.48 19.63 -9.50
N LYS A 278 37.65 19.59 -8.86
CA LYS A 278 37.97 18.67 -7.74
C LYS A 278 37.17 18.94 -6.46
N SER A 279 36.39 20.02 -6.40
CA SER A 279 35.49 20.30 -5.26
C SER A 279 34.24 19.41 -5.26
N ILE A 280 33.99 18.68 -6.33
CA ILE A 280 32.78 17.88 -6.51
C ILE A 280 32.99 16.45 -6.02
N ILE A 281 32.01 15.97 -5.26
CA ILE A 281 31.84 14.56 -4.90
C ILE A 281 30.53 14.11 -5.54
N ILE A 282 30.60 13.11 -6.42
CA ILE A 282 29.40 12.57 -7.06
C ILE A 282 28.81 11.49 -6.17
N PHE A 283 27.51 11.55 -5.92
CA PHE A 283 26.76 10.42 -5.40
C PHE A 283 26.09 9.67 -6.57
N ILE A 284 26.31 8.37 -6.63
CA ILE A 284 25.69 7.47 -7.60
C ILE A 284 24.90 6.43 -6.82
N ASP A 285 23.59 6.57 -6.83
CA ASP A 285 22.72 5.51 -6.34
C ASP A 285 22.73 4.33 -7.31
N GLU A 286 22.58 3.12 -6.78
CA GLU A 286 22.64 1.88 -7.55
C GLU A 286 23.84 1.80 -8.51
N ILE A 287 25.05 2.08 -8.02
CA ILE A 287 26.27 2.20 -8.86
C ILE A 287 26.57 0.95 -9.73
N HIS A 288 26.03 -0.21 -9.37
CA HIS A 288 26.13 -1.45 -10.13
C HIS A 288 25.39 -1.38 -11.48
N THR A 289 24.36 -0.55 -11.63
CA THR A 289 23.61 -0.37 -12.90
C THR A 289 24.52 0.17 -14.00
N ILE A 290 25.47 1.03 -13.62
CA ILE A 290 26.48 1.62 -14.50
C ILE A 290 27.58 0.61 -14.83
N ILE A 291 28.00 -0.18 -13.84
CA ILE A 291 29.20 -1.03 -13.94
C ILE A 291 28.88 -2.41 -14.52
N GLY A 292 27.69 -2.94 -14.24
CA GLY A 292 27.32 -4.34 -14.43
C GLY A 292 26.67 -4.72 -15.77
N ALA A 293 26.45 -3.76 -16.67
CA ALA A 293 25.72 -3.96 -17.92
C ALA A 293 26.60 -4.50 -19.07
N GLY A 294 26.90 -5.79 -19.03
CA GLY A 294 27.57 -6.50 -20.13
C GLY A 294 26.75 -7.62 -20.79
N ALA A 295 25.51 -7.90 -20.35
CA ALA A 295 24.85 -9.16 -20.72
C ALA A 295 23.32 -9.14 -20.90
N ALA A 296 22.62 -8.00 -20.78
CA ALA A 296 21.18 -7.94 -21.03
C ALA A 296 20.89 -7.01 -22.22
N GLU A 297 20.15 -7.50 -23.21
CA GLU A 297 19.64 -6.72 -24.35
C GLU A 297 18.82 -5.52 -23.80
N GLY A 298 19.41 -4.32 -23.84
CA GLY A 298 18.75 -3.08 -23.41
C GLY A 298 19.45 -2.30 -22.30
N ALA A 299 20.46 -2.87 -21.64
CA ALA A 299 21.22 -2.13 -20.62
C ALA A 299 22.18 -1.11 -21.28
N ILE A 300 22.13 0.13 -20.81
CA ILE A 300 22.91 1.26 -21.33
C ILE A 300 24.36 1.14 -20.85
N ASP A 301 25.32 1.05 -21.77
CA ASP A 301 26.73 0.84 -21.46
C ASP A 301 27.44 2.15 -21.08
N ALA A 302 27.11 2.69 -19.90
CA ALA A 302 27.83 3.81 -19.29
C ALA A 302 29.21 3.38 -18.72
N SER A 303 29.46 2.07 -18.62
CA SER A 303 30.67 1.47 -18.04
C SER A 303 31.93 1.91 -18.77
N ASN A 304 31.89 1.98 -20.11
CA ASN A 304 33.04 2.39 -20.93
C ASN A 304 33.51 3.84 -20.68
N ILE A 305 32.63 4.71 -20.15
CA ILE A 305 32.96 6.12 -19.86
C ILE A 305 33.40 6.27 -18.39
N LEU A 306 32.65 5.66 -17.46
CA LEU A 306 32.85 5.86 -16.03
C LEU A 306 33.98 5.01 -15.46
N LYS A 307 34.12 3.76 -15.90
CA LYS A 307 35.13 2.83 -15.37
C LYS A 307 36.56 3.34 -15.56
N PRO A 308 36.97 3.91 -16.72
CA PRO A 308 38.31 4.48 -16.86
C PRO A 308 38.57 5.65 -15.90
N ALA A 309 37.64 6.59 -15.77
CA ALA A 309 37.77 7.76 -14.89
C ALA A 309 37.86 7.35 -13.40
N LEU A 310 37.02 6.40 -12.97
CA LEU A 310 37.05 5.81 -11.63
C LEU A 310 38.37 5.09 -11.37
N SER A 311 38.82 4.27 -12.33
CA SER A 311 40.05 3.48 -12.21
C SER A 311 41.29 4.35 -12.16
N ARG A 312 41.31 5.49 -12.88
CA ARG A 312 42.41 6.47 -12.80
C ARG A 312 42.35 7.34 -11.53
N GLY A 313 41.23 7.35 -10.81
CA GLY A 313 41.05 8.21 -9.63
C GLY A 313 40.91 9.70 -10.00
N GLU A 314 40.47 9.97 -11.23
CA GLU A 314 40.24 11.34 -11.73
C GLU A 314 39.03 11.97 -11.05
N ILE A 315 38.05 11.14 -10.71
CA ILE A 315 36.79 11.52 -10.07
C ILE A 315 36.68 10.90 -8.68
N GLN A 316 36.11 11.69 -7.75
CA GLN A 316 35.77 11.24 -6.41
C GLN A 316 34.26 10.98 -6.35
N CYS A 317 33.85 9.79 -5.91
CA CYS A 317 32.45 9.44 -5.83
C CYS A 317 32.11 8.61 -4.60
N ILE A 318 30.82 8.64 -4.25
CA ILE A 318 30.20 7.77 -3.26
C ILE A 318 29.18 6.92 -4.01
N GLY A 319 29.31 5.59 -3.93
CA GLY A 319 28.36 4.66 -4.55
C GLY A 319 27.44 4.04 -3.50
N ALA A 320 26.19 3.73 -3.85
CA ALA A 320 25.32 2.87 -3.07
C ALA A 320 24.90 1.63 -3.88
N THR A 321 24.87 0.45 -3.25
CA THR A 321 24.48 -0.81 -3.90
C THR A 321 24.13 -1.88 -2.86
N THR A 322 23.56 -3.01 -3.27
CA THR A 322 23.37 -4.16 -2.37
C THR A 322 24.66 -4.95 -2.19
N ILE A 323 24.73 -5.73 -1.10
CA ILE A 323 25.91 -6.57 -0.81
C ILE A 323 26.19 -7.55 -1.96
N ASN A 324 25.13 -8.10 -2.56
CA ASN A 324 25.21 -9.06 -3.65
C ASN A 324 25.76 -8.42 -4.93
N GLU A 325 25.28 -7.23 -5.29
CA GLU A 325 25.78 -6.48 -6.44
C GLU A 325 27.23 -6.03 -6.27
N TYR A 326 27.60 -5.57 -5.06
CA TYR A 326 28.98 -5.19 -4.75
C TYR A 326 29.93 -6.36 -5.02
N ARG A 327 29.62 -7.55 -4.49
CA ARG A 327 30.39 -8.78 -4.70
C ARG A 327 30.46 -9.18 -6.18
N LYS A 328 29.35 -9.02 -6.91
CA LYS A 328 29.26 -9.46 -8.32
C LYS A 328 29.99 -8.53 -9.28
N HIS A 329 29.93 -7.21 -9.05
CA HIS A 329 30.33 -6.21 -10.04
C HIS A 329 31.52 -5.34 -9.63
N ILE A 330 31.75 -5.09 -8.34
CA ILE A 330 32.81 -4.19 -7.86
C ILE A 330 33.98 -4.99 -7.29
N GLU A 331 33.73 -5.95 -6.40
CA GLU A 331 34.78 -6.74 -5.73
C GLU A 331 35.54 -7.65 -6.71
N LYS A 332 34.85 -8.19 -7.73
CA LYS A 332 35.48 -9.00 -8.78
C LYS A 332 36.32 -8.18 -9.76
N ASP A 333 36.14 -6.86 -9.81
CA ASP A 333 36.84 -6.00 -10.75
C ASP A 333 38.09 -5.38 -10.10
N SER A 334 39.27 -5.89 -10.48
CA SER A 334 40.55 -5.45 -9.89
C SER A 334 40.83 -3.94 -10.04
N ALA A 335 40.23 -3.25 -11.02
CA ALA A 335 40.46 -1.82 -11.21
C ALA A 335 39.62 -1.00 -10.21
N LEU A 336 38.38 -1.40 -9.98
CA LEU A 336 37.44 -0.74 -9.07
C LEU A 336 37.70 -1.10 -7.61
N GLU A 337 38.08 -2.34 -7.31
CA GLU A 337 38.45 -2.79 -5.95
C GLU A 337 39.63 -1.98 -5.35
N ARG A 338 40.52 -1.46 -6.20
CA ARG A 338 41.63 -0.58 -5.81
C ARG A 338 41.22 0.87 -5.55
N ARG A 339 39.94 1.21 -5.76
CA ARG A 339 39.40 2.58 -5.65
C ARG A 339 38.24 2.67 -4.66
N PHE A 340 37.43 1.63 -4.57
CA PHE A 340 36.31 1.59 -3.64
C PHE A 340 36.68 0.95 -2.30
N GLN A 341 36.06 1.46 -1.24
CA GLN A 341 36.08 0.87 0.09
C GLN A 341 34.64 0.65 0.55
N PRO A 342 34.24 -0.58 0.94
CA PRO A 342 32.89 -0.84 1.40
C PRO A 342 32.63 -0.23 2.78
N VAL A 343 31.40 0.26 2.98
CA VAL A 343 30.84 0.74 4.24
C VAL A 343 29.52 -0.01 4.45
N ASN A 344 29.46 -0.84 5.48
CA ASN A 344 28.24 -1.58 5.79
C ASN A 344 27.20 -0.62 6.41
N VAL A 345 26.02 -0.57 5.82
CA VAL A 345 24.85 0.12 6.37
C VAL A 345 23.85 -0.95 6.78
N GLY A 346 23.71 -1.13 8.08
CA GLY A 346 22.79 -2.10 8.68
C GLY A 346 21.38 -1.55 8.88
N GLU A 347 20.42 -2.45 9.03
CA GLU A 347 19.09 -2.12 9.54
C GLU A 347 19.22 -1.51 10.95
N PRO A 348 18.60 -0.34 11.22
CA PRO A 348 18.65 0.28 12.55
C PRO A 348 17.86 -0.57 13.56
N SER A 349 18.22 -0.43 14.83
CA SER A 349 17.46 -1.03 15.93
C SER A 349 16.06 -0.41 16.05
N LYS A 350 15.17 -1.07 16.81
CA LYS A 350 13.82 -0.55 17.09
C LYS A 350 13.87 0.82 17.76
N ASP A 351 14.77 0.98 18.72
CA ASP A 351 14.94 2.23 19.47
C ASP A 351 15.45 3.35 18.56
N GLU A 352 16.46 3.06 17.72
CA GLU A 352 16.94 4.03 16.72
C GLU A 352 15.84 4.41 15.71
N THR A 353 15.06 3.43 15.24
CA THR A 353 13.93 3.66 14.33
C THR A 353 12.88 4.57 14.97
N LEU A 354 12.57 4.38 16.25
CA LEU A 354 11.63 5.23 16.97
C LEU A 354 12.13 6.68 17.06
N ILE A 355 13.43 6.88 17.28
CA ILE A 355 14.02 8.24 17.28
C ILE A 355 13.97 8.84 15.87
N ILE A 356 14.26 8.06 14.82
CA ILE A 356 14.12 8.49 13.42
C ILE A 356 12.68 8.97 13.15
N LEU A 357 11.67 8.18 13.51
CA LEU A 357 10.26 8.56 13.31
C LEU A 357 9.88 9.83 14.10
N ARG A 358 10.37 9.99 15.33
CA ARG A 358 10.16 11.22 16.11
C ARG A 358 10.78 12.45 15.43
N GLY A 359 11.94 12.30 14.78
CA GLY A 359 12.57 13.38 14.02
C GLY A 359 11.84 13.75 12.73
N LEU A 360 11.19 12.78 12.08
CA LEU A 360 10.41 12.99 10.85
C LEU A 360 8.97 13.45 11.10
N ARG A 361 8.48 13.31 12.34
CA ARG A 361 7.09 13.57 12.75
C ARG A 361 6.58 14.93 12.26
N GLU A 362 7.29 16.01 12.57
CA GLU A 362 6.85 17.38 12.26
C GLU A 362 6.61 17.59 10.74
N LYS A 363 7.48 17.01 9.90
CA LYS A 363 7.36 17.12 8.44
C LYS A 363 6.14 16.36 7.90
N TYR A 364 5.86 15.17 8.44
CA TYR A 364 4.67 14.40 8.05
C TYR A 364 3.37 15.04 8.58
N GLU A 365 3.40 15.58 9.80
CA GLU A 365 2.27 16.33 10.39
C GLU A 365 1.93 17.56 9.55
N GLU A 366 2.93 18.35 9.13
CA GLU A 366 2.74 19.52 8.26
C GLU A 366 2.24 19.12 6.87
N HIS A 367 2.84 18.10 6.25
CA HIS A 367 2.46 17.65 4.91
C HIS A 367 1.02 17.13 4.84
N HIS A 368 0.61 16.35 5.84
CA HIS A 368 -0.71 15.72 5.88
C HIS A 368 -1.78 16.52 6.62
N ASN A 369 -1.40 17.58 7.35
CA ASN A 369 -2.27 18.32 8.26
C ASN A 369 -2.94 17.39 9.30
N VAL A 370 -2.15 16.51 9.91
CA VAL A 370 -2.58 15.59 10.97
C VAL A 370 -1.59 15.65 12.14
N ASN A 371 -1.99 15.23 13.33
CA ASN A 371 -1.08 15.00 14.44
C ASN A 371 -0.83 13.50 14.60
N ILE A 372 0.42 13.11 14.80
CA ILE A 372 0.81 11.71 14.96
C ILE A 372 1.04 11.46 16.45
N THR A 373 0.33 10.52 17.07
CA THR A 373 0.54 10.25 18.51
C THR A 373 1.81 9.42 18.75
N ASP A 374 2.42 9.55 19.94
CA ASP A 374 3.62 8.77 20.28
C ASP A 374 3.35 7.26 20.25
N LYS A 375 2.12 6.85 20.62
CA LYS A 375 1.66 5.47 20.51
C LYS A 375 1.61 4.99 19.05
N ALA A 376 1.22 5.85 18.11
CA ALA A 376 1.25 5.50 16.70
C ALA A 376 2.68 5.24 16.19
N LEU A 377 3.67 6.02 16.66
CA LEU A 377 5.08 5.79 16.33
C LEU A 377 5.59 4.47 16.89
N GLU A 378 5.31 4.18 18.16
CA GLU A 378 5.66 2.92 18.81
C GLU A 378 5.00 1.73 18.10
N ALA A 379 3.71 1.84 17.79
CA ALA A 379 2.97 0.84 17.05
C ALA A 379 3.55 0.62 15.63
N ALA A 380 3.95 1.68 14.93
CA ALA A 380 4.54 1.56 13.60
C ALA A 380 5.83 0.73 13.63
N VAL A 381 6.69 0.93 14.65
CA VAL A 381 7.92 0.15 14.82
C VAL A 381 7.61 -1.30 15.22
N GLU A 382 6.77 -1.51 16.23
CA GLU A 382 6.47 -2.86 16.73
C GLU A 382 5.73 -3.72 15.71
N LEU A 383 4.70 -3.15 15.06
CA LEU A 383 3.88 -3.87 14.10
C LEU A 383 4.63 -4.11 12.79
N SER A 384 5.43 -3.15 12.30
CA SER A 384 6.23 -3.41 11.09
C SER A 384 7.31 -4.45 11.31
N ASP A 385 7.99 -4.49 12.47
CA ASP A 385 8.96 -5.54 12.78
C ASP A 385 8.31 -6.93 12.85
N ARG A 386 7.13 -7.02 13.49
CA ARG A 386 6.45 -8.29 13.71
C ARG A 386 5.74 -8.82 12.45
N TYR A 387 5.09 -7.94 11.69
CA TYR A 387 4.18 -8.32 10.60
C TYR A 387 4.76 -8.12 9.19
N ILE A 388 5.73 -7.22 9.01
CA ILE A 388 6.32 -6.89 7.70
C ILE A 388 7.80 -7.32 7.70
N THR A 389 8.05 -8.56 7.26
CA THR A 389 9.36 -9.21 7.37
C THR A 389 10.18 -9.22 6.10
N ASP A 390 9.57 -8.87 4.96
CA ASP A 390 10.20 -8.80 3.63
C ASP A 390 10.85 -7.44 3.34
N ARG A 391 10.63 -6.45 4.22
CA ARG A 391 11.23 -5.12 4.19
C ARG A 391 12.06 -4.85 5.45
N PHE A 392 12.94 -3.87 5.34
CA PHE A 392 13.86 -3.47 6.41
C PHE A 392 13.46 -2.12 7.02
N MET A 393 13.82 -1.92 8.29
CA MET A 393 13.75 -0.60 8.93
C MET A 393 14.81 0.37 8.35
N PRO A 394 14.59 1.69 8.42
CA PRO A 394 13.40 2.36 8.94
C PRO A 394 12.26 2.52 7.91
N ASP A 395 12.52 2.23 6.64
CA ASP A 395 11.62 2.44 5.49
C ASP A 395 10.21 1.89 5.72
N LYS A 396 10.09 0.63 6.13
CA LYS A 396 8.77 0.01 6.40
C LYS A 396 7.96 0.71 7.49
N ALA A 397 8.60 1.31 8.49
CA ALA A 397 7.90 2.02 9.56
C ALA A 397 7.51 3.44 9.14
N ILE A 398 8.37 4.10 8.35
CA ILE A 398 8.09 5.42 7.76
C ILE A 398 6.88 5.33 6.82
N ASP A 399 6.87 4.34 5.92
CA ASP A 399 5.76 4.15 4.98
C ASP A 399 4.42 3.88 5.70
N LEU A 400 4.44 3.13 6.81
CA LEU A 400 3.22 2.88 7.60
C LEU A 400 2.65 4.17 8.20
N ILE A 401 3.53 5.04 8.71
CA ILE A 401 3.14 6.35 9.24
C ILE A 401 2.57 7.20 8.10
N ASP A 402 3.27 7.28 6.97
CA ASP A 402 2.86 8.10 5.83
C ASP A 402 1.49 7.66 5.27
N GLU A 403 1.29 6.36 5.08
CA GLU A 403 0.01 5.82 4.60
C GLU A 403 -1.11 6.00 5.64
N ALA A 404 -0.83 5.85 6.94
CA ALA A 404 -1.82 6.09 7.99
C ALA A 404 -2.24 7.56 8.02
N CYS A 405 -1.30 8.50 7.94
CA CYS A 405 -1.56 9.93 7.81
C CYS A 405 -2.44 10.24 6.61
N ALA A 406 -2.07 9.74 5.43
CA ALA A 406 -2.84 9.92 4.20
C ALA A 406 -4.25 9.33 4.33
N LYS A 407 -4.38 8.14 4.92
CA LYS A 407 -5.66 7.45 5.10
C LYS A 407 -6.59 8.18 6.06
N VAL A 408 -6.09 8.66 7.20
CA VAL A 408 -6.87 9.46 8.16
C VAL A 408 -7.32 10.76 7.48
N ARG A 409 -6.44 11.43 6.74
CA ARG A 409 -6.79 12.64 5.98
C ARG A 409 -7.90 12.38 4.95
N ILE A 410 -7.76 11.33 4.13
CA ILE A 410 -8.73 10.97 3.09
C ILE A 410 -10.08 10.60 3.69
N LYS A 411 -10.12 9.78 4.76
CA LYS A 411 -11.37 9.40 5.44
C LYS A 411 -12.18 10.60 5.90
N ASN A 412 -11.52 11.67 6.33
CA ASN A 412 -12.18 12.89 6.79
C ASN A 412 -12.52 13.89 5.67
N LEU A 413 -11.84 13.80 4.52
CA LEU A 413 -12.18 14.58 3.31
C LEU A 413 -13.37 14.00 2.53
N ILE A 414 -13.68 12.71 2.71
CA ILE A 414 -14.82 12.07 2.04
C ILE A 414 -16.13 12.55 2.68
N PRO A 415 -17.08 13.09 1.90
CA PRO A 415 -18.37 13.47 2.43
C PRO A 415 -19.13 12.23 2.93
N PRO A 416 -19.80 12.30 4.09
CA PRO A 416 -20.54 11.18 4.66
C PRO A 416 -21.66 10.71 3.72
N ALA A 417 -22.07 9.43 3.87
CA ALA A 417 -22.99 8.76 2.95
C ALA A 417 -24.35 9.46 2.81
N ASN A 418 -24.80 10.14 3.86
CA ASN A 418 -26.03 10.95 3.87
C ASN A 418 -25.94 12.18 2.94
N LEU A 419 -24.79 12.85 2.87
CA LEU A 419 -24.59 13.96 1.95
C LEU A 419 -24.59 13.47 0.49
N LYS A 420 -23.99 12.31 0.25
CA LYS A 420 -23.98 11.71 -1.08
C LYS A 420 -25.36 11.22 -1.53
N SER A 421 -26.16 10.62 -0.63
CA SER A 421 -27.52 10.20 -0.96
C SER A 421 -28.42 11.39 -1.30
N MET A 422 -28.32 12.49 -0.55
CA MET A 422 -29.06 13.73 -0.87
C MET A 422 -28.63 14.35 -2.20
N GLU A 423 -27.34 14.35 -2.53
CA GLU A 423 -26.88 14.78 -3.86
C GLU A 423 -27.45 13.95 -5.00
N ASP A 424 -27.61 12.63 -4.78
CA ASP A 424 -28.17 11.73 -5.77
C ASP A 424 -29.71 11.87 -5.86
N GLU A 425 -30.40 12.08 -4.75
CA GLU A 425 -31.84 12.43 -4.71
C GLU A 425 -32.11 13.74 -5.47
N ILE A 426 -31.32 14.80 -5.23
CA ILE A 426 -31.45 16.07 -5.97
C ILE A 426 -31.27 15.84 -7.47
N LYS A 427 -30.30 15.01 -7.90
CA LYS A 427 -30.11 14.70 -9.32
C LYS A 427 -31.31 13.96 -9.90
N GLU A 428 -31.92 13.05 -9.14
CA GLU A 428 -33.11 12.30 -9.56
C GLU A 428 -34.31 13.24 -9.70
N THR A 429 -34.60 14.05 -8.68
CA THR A 429 -35.65 15.08 -8.72
C THR A 429 -35.43 16.09 -9.85
N THR A 430 -34.18 16.47 -10.13
CA THR A 430 -33.85 17.37 -11.24
C THR A 430 -34.21 16.74 -12.59
N LYS A 431 -33.90 15.45 -12.78
CA LYS A 431 -34.28 14.71 -13.99
C LYS A 431 -35.80 14.60 -14.14
N GLU A 432 -36.50 14.24 -13.07
CA GLU A 432 -37.96 14.13 -13.07
C GLU A 432 -38.63 15.48 -13.40
N LYS A 433 -38.10 16.58 -12.85
CA LYS A 433 -38.53 17.94 -13.19
C LYS A 433 -38.33 18.24 -14.68
N GLU A 434 -37.14 17.93 -15.23
CA GLU A 434 -36.85 18.14 -16.67
C GLU A 434 -37.75 17.30 -17.58
N GLU A 435 -38.10 16.08 -17.17
CA GLU A 435 -39.06 15.23 -17.88
C GLU A 435 -40.48 15.79 -17.83
N CYS A 436 -40.93 16.26 -16.66
CA CYS A 436 -42.22 16.93 -16.52
C CYS A 436 -42.33 18.17 -17.41
N ILE A 437 -41.26 18.99 -17.48
CA ILE A 437 -41.18 20.15 -18.38
C ILE A 437 -41.26 19.72 -19.85
N ARG A 438 -40.58 18.63 -20.23
CA ARG A 438 -40.59 18.10 -21.60
C ARG A 438 -41.97 17.63 -22.05
N VAL A 439 -42.74 17.03 -21.13
CA VAL A 439 -44.11 16.56 -21.36
C VAL A 439 -45.15 17.68 -21.14
N GLN A 440 -44.71 18.91 -20.83
CA GLN A 440 -45.54 20.08 -20.57
C GLN A 440 -46.48 19.95 -19.34
N ASP A 441 -46.13 19.10 -18.39
CA ASP A 441 -46.82 18.95 -17.11
C ASP A 441 -46.26 19.97 -16.10
N PHE A 442 -46.71 21.22 -16.24
CA PHE A 442 -46.16 22.36 -15.48
C PHE A 442 -46.49 22.33 -13.98
N GLU A 443 -47.61 21.73 -13.57
CA GLU A 443 -47.98 21.60 -12.16
C GLU A 443 -47.04 20.61 -11.44
N LYS A 444 -46.76 19.44 -12.03
CA LYS A 444 -45.79 18.51 -11.44
C LYS A 444 -44.37 19.05 -11.49
N ALA A 445 -44.00 19.77 -12.55
CA ALA A 445 -42.69 20.44 -12.60
C ALA A 445 -42.52 21.50 -11.50
N ALA A 446 -43.59 22.21 -11.11
CA ALA A 446 -43.56 23.14 -10.00
C ALA A 446 -43.37 22.41 -8.65
N ASN A 447 -44.12 21.34 -8.40
CA ASN A 447 -43.93 20.53 -7.18
C ASN A 447 -42.52 19.94 -7.07
N MET A 448 -41.97 19.41 -8.18
CA MET A 448 -40.61 18.87 -8.20
C MET A 448 -39.54 19.95 -7.99
N ARG A 449 -39.80 21.18 -8.46
CA ARG A 449 -38.93 22.33 -8.19
C ARG A 449 -38.92 22.68 -6.70
N ASP A 450 -40.07 22.65 -6.05
CA ASP A 450 -40.16 22.97 -4.61
C ASP A 450 -39.43 21.90 -3.78
N ILE A 451 -39.64 20.62 -4.09
CA ILE A 451 -38.90 19.50 -3.47
C ILE A 451 -37.39 19.62 -3.71
N GLU A 452 -36.96 19.97 -4.92
CA GLU A 452 -35.54 20.18 -5.24
C GLU A 452 -34.94 21.35 -4.44
N ASN A 453 -35.70 22.43 -4.19
CA ASN A 453 -35.22 23.56 -3.39
C ASN A 453 -35.11 23.18 -1.92
N ASP A 454 -36.11 22.48 -1.37
CA ASP A 454 -36.08 22.00 0.03
C ASP A 454 -34.87 21.07 0.25
N LEU A 455 -34.64 20.11 -0.66
CA LEU A 455 -33.48 19.22 -0.61
C LEU A 455 -32.14 19.97 -0.73
N LYS A 456 -32.08 21.04 -1.54
CA LYS A 456 -30.88 21.88 -1.64
C LYS A 456 -30.60 22.67 -0.37
N GLU A 457 -31.63 23.20 0.28
CA GLU A 457 -31.51 23.90 1.55
C GLU A 457 -31.02 22.96 2.67
N GLU A 458 -31.59 21.75 2.74
CA GLU A 458 -31.13 20.71 3.67
C GLU A 458 -29.67 20.29 3.40
N LEU A 459 -29.30 20.13 2.13
CA LEU A 459 -27.93 19.80 1.73
C LEU A 459 -26.95 20.92 2.11
N GLU A 460 -27.31 22.20 1.91
CA GLU A 460 -26.47 23.33 2.34
C GLU A 460 -26.30 23.37 3.86
N ALA A 461 -27.37 23.11 4.62
CA ALA A 461 -27.32 23.03 6.08
C ALA A 461 -26.38 21.92 6.56
N LEU A 462 -26.51 20.70 5.99
CA LEU A 462 -25.66 19.56 6.32
C LEU A 462 -24.20 19.75 5.89
N ARG A 463 -23.95 20.37 4.73
CA ARG A 463 -22.60 20.72 4.28
C ARG A 463 -21.95 21.72 5.22
N LYS A 464 -22.70 22.71 5.69
CA LYS A 464 -22.22 23.70 6.66
C LYS A 464 -21.88 23.03 7.99
N GLU A 465 -22.77 22.18 8.51
CA GLU A 465 -22.52 21.43 9.74
C GLU A 465 -21.29 20.51 9.63
N TRP A 466 -21.11 19.86 8.48
CA TRP A 466 -19.93 19.02 8.21
C TRP A 466 -18.65 19.85 8.09
N SER A 467 -18.69 20.99 7.40
CA SER A 467 -17.57 21.93 7.28
C SER A 467 -17.16 22.49 8.64
N ASP A 468 -18.12 22.84 9.48
CA ASP A 468 -17.88 23.36 10.83
C ASP A 468 -17.28 22.28 11.75
N LYS A 469 -17.76 21.02 11.63
CA LYS A 469 -17.17 19.87 12.33
C LYS A 469 -15.75 19.56 11.87
N ASN A 470 -15.44 19.72 10.58
CA ASN A 470 -14.12 19.44 10.03
C ASN A 470 -13.12 20.58 10.24
N SER A 471 -13.57 21.84 10.29
CA SER A 471 -12.67 23.00 10.46
C SER A 471 -12.07 23.09 11.87
N ASN A 472 -12.73 22.51 12.88
CA ASN A 472 -12.28 22.54 14.28
C ASN A 472 -11.69 21.21 14.79
N LYS A 473 -11.62 20.16 13.96
CA LYS A 473 -11.16 18.84 14.41
C LYS A 473 -9.72 18.62 13.98
N GLN A 474 -8.81 18.65 14.96
CA GLN A 474 -7.44 18.22 14.75
C GLN A 474 -7.45 16.70 14.50
N LEU A 475 -7.04 16.30 13.30
CA LEU A 475 -7.01 14.90 12.89
C LEU A 475 -5.81 14.22 13.56
N ASN A 476 -6.06 13.21 14.39
CA ASN A 476 -5.01 12.45 15.04
C ASN A 476 -4.85 11.08 14.39
N VAL A 477 -3.60 10.63 14.27
CA VAL A 477 -3.25 9.26 13.87
C VAL A 477 -2.88 8.49 15.13
N ASP A 478 -3.58 7.39 15.37
CA ASP A 478 -3.40 6.53 16.54
C ASP A 478 -2.91 5.13 16.17
N GLU A 479 -2.61 4.31 17.19
CA GLU A 479 -2.21 2.90 17.04
C GLU A 479 -3.19 2.08 16.17
N GLU A 480 -4.49 2.35 16.28
CA GLU A 480 -5.52 1.64 15.51
C GLU A 480 -5.41 1.91 14.01
N ASP A 481 -5.02 3.14 13.61
CA ASP A 481 -4.85 3.50 12.20
C ASP A 481 -3.65 2.77 11.60
N ILE A 482 -2.55 2.69 12.34
CA ILE A 482 -1.35 1.92 11.95
C ILE A 482 -1.68 0.44 11.81
N ALA A 483 -2.40 -0.13 12.78
CA ALA A 483 -2.88 -1.51 12.73
C ALA A 483 -3.75 -1.76 11.49
N GLU A 484 -4.59 -0.81 11.09
CA GLU A 484 -5.42 -0.91 9.88
C GLU A 484 -4.61 -0.88 8.59
N VAL A 485 -3.55 -0.09 8.53
CA VAL A 485 -2.63 -0.06 7.37
C VAL A 485 -1.83 -1.36 7.28
N VAL A 486 -1.23 -1.81 8.38
CA VAL A 486 -0.53 -3.12 8.44
C VAL A 486 -1.46 -4.25 8.01
N SER A 487 -2.71 -4.20 8.44
CA SER A 487 -3.73 -5.17 8.03
C SER A 487 -3.99 -5.17 6.54
N SER A 488 -4.05 -3.99 5.91
CA SER A 488 -4.24 -3.84 4.47
C SER A 488 -3.06 -4.46 3.70
N TRP A 489 -1.83 -4.16 4.13
CA TRP A 489 -0.61 -4.64 3.48
C TRP A 489 -0.45 -6.15 3.59
N THR A 490 -0.64 -6.67 4.79
CA THR A 490 -0.40 -8.08 5.12
C THR A 490 -1.61 -8.96 4.84
N LYS A 491 -2.78 -8.37 4.59
CA LYS A 491 -4.10 -9.03 4.51
C LYS A 491 -4.50 -9.75 5.80
N ILE A 492 -3.86 -9.42 6.92
CA ILE A 492 -4.17 -9.98 8.24
C ILE A 492 -5.17 -9.03 8.91
N PRO A 493 -6.32 -9.48 9.44
CA PRO A 493 -7.32 -8.57 9.99
C PRO A 493 -6.81 -7.70 11.16
N ALA A 494 -6.90 -6.36 11.04
CA ALA A 494 -6.49 -5.37 12.05
C ALA A 494 -7.15 -5.60 13.42
N LYS A 495 -8.41 -6.06 13.41
CA LYS A 495 -9.23 -6.34 14.60
C LYS A 495 -8.67 -7.41 15.54
N LYS A 496 -7.56 -8.06 15.20
CA LYS A 496 -6.87 -9.05 16.03
C LYS A 496 -5.76 -8.47 16.91
N LEU A 497 -5.55 -7.15 16.92
CA LEU A 497 -4.37 -6.53 17.56
C LEU A 497 -4.56 -6.04 19.00
N THR A 498 -5.71 -6.30 19.65
CA THR A 498 -6.00 -5.89 21.04
C THR A 498 -6.84 -6.94 21.79
N GLU A 499 -7.14 -6.71 23.08
CA GLU A 499 -7.80 -7.58 24.11
C GLU A 499 -8.80 -8.67 23.60
N LYS A 500 -9.51 -8.41 22.49
CA LYS A 500 -10.36 -9.39 21.80
C LYS A 500 -9.64 -10.64 21.31
N GLU A 501 -8.35 -10.59 20.98
CA GLU A 501 -7.57 -11.77 20.58
C GLU A 501 -7.39 -12.74 21.75
N SER A 502 -7.09 -12.21 22.95
CA SER A 502 -6.96 -12.99 24.18
C SER A 502 -8.25 -13.74 24.50
N GLU A 503 -9.41 -13.08 24.41
CA GLU A 503 -10.70 -13.75 24.58
C GLU A 503 -10.96 -14.83 23.53
N LYS A 504 -10.58 -14.58 22.28
CA LYS A 504 -10.72 -15.56 21.19
C LYS A 504 -9.84 -16.79 21.43
N LEU A 505 -8.61 -16.59 21.93
CA LEU A 505 -7.68 -17.67 22.27
C LEU A 505 -8.14 -18.49 23.49
N LEU A 506 -8.83 -17.86 24.44
CA LEU A 506 -9.48 -18.56 25.56
C LEU A 506 -10.67 -19.42 25.11
N LYS A 507 -11.35 -19.04 24.03
CA LYS A 507 -12.48 -19.77 23.45
C LYS A 507 -12.11 -20.62 22.23
N LEU A 508 -10.81 -20.81 21.96
CA LEU A 508 -10.31 -21.43 20.73
C LEU A 508 -10.83 -22.86 20.55
N GLU A 509 -10.83 -23.66 21.61
CA GLU A 509 -11.34 -25.03 21.63
C GLU A 509 -12.82 -25.06 21.19
N ASN A 510 -13.64 -24.21 21.81
CA ASN A 510 -15.07 -24.11 21.52
C ASN A 510 -15.34 -23.63 20.08
N ILE A 511 -14.50 -22.77 19.53
CA ILE A 511 -14.63 -22.29 18.15
C ILE A 511 -14.29 -23.44 17.17
N LEU A 512 -13.20 -24.16 17.41
CA LEU A 512 -12.78 -25.27 16.57
C LEU A 512 -13.77 -26.44 16.63
N GLN A 513 -14.31 -26.77 17.81
CA GLN A 513 -15.30 -27.85 17.99
C GLN A 513 -16.62 -27.61 17.27
N LYS A 514 -16.99 -26.35 16.98
CA LYS A 514 -18.18 -26.05 16.16
C LYS A 514 -18.04 -26.54 14.71
N ARG A 515 -16.80 -26.69 14.23
CA ARG A 515 -16.48 -27.08 12.85
C ARG A 515 -15.90 -28.49 12.76
N VAL A 516 -15.11 -28.90 13.76
CA VAL A 516 -14.46 -30.21 13.83
C VAL A 516 -15.15 -31.06 14.88
N ILE A 517 -15.88 -32.06 14.41
CA ILE A 517 -16.74 -32.92 15.23
C ILE A 517 -16.01 -34.22 15.56
N GLY A 518 -16.20 -34.73 16.78
CA GLY A 518 -15.67 -36.02 17.20
C GLY A 518 -14.14 -36.09 17.34
N GLN A 519 -13.44 -34.95 17.48
CA GLN A 519 -11.97 -34.93 17.61
C GLN A 519 -11.51 -33.98 18.73
N THR A 520 -12.11 -34.11 19.92
CA THR A 520 -11.90 -33.20 21.06
C THR A 520 -10.43 -33.13 21.51
N GLU A 521 -9.75 -34.28 21.64
CA GLU A 521 -8.35 -34.33 22.08
C GLU A 521 -7.42 -33.58 21.10
N ALA A 522 -7.66 -33.73 19.80
CA ALA A 522 -6.93 -33.03 18.75
C ALA A 522 -7.11 -31.51 18.86
N VAL A 523 -8.34 -31.06 19.07
CA VAL A 523 -8.65 -29.64 19.23
C VAL A 523 -8.00 -29.05 20.49
N GLU A 524 -8.07 -29.76 21.62
CA GLU A 524 -7.47 -29.30 22.88
C GLU A 524 -5.95 -29.18 22.80
N SER A 525 -5.27 -30.18 22.22
CA SER A 525 -3.82 -30.16 22.06
C SER A 525 -3.36 -28.95 21.23
N ILE A 526 -3.98 -28.72 20.07
CA ILE A 526 -3.66 -27.57 19.20
C ILE A 526 -3.94 -26.27 19.93
N ALA A 527 -5.10 -26.13 20.58
CA ALA A 527 -5.46 -24.90 21.25
C ALA A 527 -4.47 -24.54 22.38
N LYS A 528 -4.02 -25.54 23.15
CA LYS A 528 -2.98 -25.37 24.17
C LYS A 528 -1.65 -24.90 23.56
N ALA A 529 -1.18 -25.53 22.49
CA ALA A 529 0.06 -25.18 21.83
C ALA A 529 0.03 -23.77 21.21
N VAL A 530 -1.05 -23.44 20.51
CA VAL A 530 -1.26 -22.10 19.93
C VAL A 530 -1.32 -21.02 21.00
N ARG A 531 -1.99 -21.27 22.13
CA ARG A 531 -2.06 -20.33 23.26
C ARG A 531 -0.67 -20.08 23.86
N ARG A 532 0.15 -21.12 24.05
CA ARG A 532 1.54 -20.96 24.54
C ARG A 532 2.38 -20.07 23.62
N ALA A 533 2.25 -20.25 22.31
CA ALA A 533 2.97 -19.42 21.34
C ALA A 533 2.50 -17.96 21.36
N ARG A 534 1.18 -17.73 21.44
CA ARG A 534 0.61 -16.37 21.39
C ARG A 534 0.88 -15.54 22.65
N VAL A 535 0.99 -16.17 23.82
CA VAL A 535 1.33 -15.48 25.09
C VAL A 535 2.85 -15.24 25.21
N GLY A 536 3.66 -15.64 24.22
CA GLY A 536 5.10 -15.41 24.23
C GLY A 536 5.89 -16.34 25.17
N ILE A 537 5.29 -17.44 25.62
CA ILE A 537 5.97 -18.46 26.44
C ILE A 537 6.88 -19.33 25.55
N LYS A 538 6.49 -19.53 24.29
CA LYS A 538 7.28 -20.25 23.29
C LYS A 538 8.39 -19.34 22.74
N ASP A 539 9.50 -19.95 22.33
CA ASP A 539 10.58 -19.26 21.60
C ASP A 539 10.01 -18.52 20.37
N PRO A 540 10.18 -17.18 20.28
CA PRO A 540 9.67 -16.39 19.17
C PRO A 540 10.36 -16.70 17.83
N ASN A 541 11.48 -17.44 17.85
CA ASN A 541 12.17 -17.85 16.63
C ASN A 541 11.58 -19.11 15.99
N ARG A 542 10.60 -19.77 16.59
CA ARG A 542 9.98 -21.00 16.05
C ARG A 542 8.60 -20.73 15.47
N PRO A 543 8.08 -21.63 14.59
CA PRO A 543 6.69 -21.57 14.15
C PRO A 543 5.72 -21.57 15.34
N ILE A 544 4.52 -21.01 15.15
CA ILE A 544 3.46 -20.95 16.19
C ILE A 544 3.16 -22.34 16.74
N GLY A 545 3.09 -23.34 15.85
CA GLY A 545 2.85 -24.73 16.22
C GLY A 545 3.40 -25.69 15.17
N THR A 546 3.98 -26.81 15.60
CA THR A 546 4.44 -27.90 14.73
C THR A 546 3.75 -29.20 15.15
N PHE A 547 2.97 -29.81 14.26
CA PHE A 547 2.12 -30.95 14.61
C PHE A 547 2.22 -32.09 13.58
N ILE A 548 2.12 -33.33 14.06
CA ILE A 548 1.82 -34.50 13.20
C ILE A 548 0.39 -34.96 13.45
N PHE A 549 -0.40 -35.13 12.38
CA PHE A 549 -1.76 -35.67 12.40
C PHE A 549 -1.79 -37.13 11.88
N LEU A 550 -2.02 -38.06 12.79
CA LEU A 550 -2.11 -39.50 12.53
C LEU A 550 -3.55 -39.98 12.48
N GLY A 551 -3.83 -41.04 11.74
CA GLY A 551 -5.19 -41.62 11.63
C GLY A 551 -5.59 -41.92 10.19
N PRO A 552 -6.76 -42.56 9.97
CA PRO A 552 -7.22 -42.92 8.63
C PRO A 552 -7.70 -41.69 7.83
N THR A 553 -7.88 -41.86 6.52
CA THR A 553 -8.40 -40.78 5.67
C THR A 553 -9.88 -40.50 5.98
N GLY A 554 -10.29 -39.23 5.91
CA GLY A 554 -11.69 -38.84 6.07
C GLY A 554 -12.18 -38.62 7.50
N VAL A 555 -11.30 -38.60 8.51
CA VAL A 555 -11.65 -38.36 9.94
C VAL A 555 -11.57 -36.91 10.40
N GLY A 556 -11.08 -35.98 9.55
CA GLY A 556 -11.08 -34.54 9.86
C GLY A 556 -9.73 -33.84 9.94
N LYS A 557 -8.61 -34.50 9.62
CA LYS A 557 -7.25 -33.90 9.63
C LYS A 557 -7.16 -32.58 8.85
N THR A 558 -7.59 -32.60 7.60
CA THR A 558 -7.59 -31.42 6.72
C THR A 558 -8.63 -30.38 7.16
N GLU A 559 -9.76 -30.82 7.74
CA GLU A 559 -10.81 -29.91 8.20
C GLU A 559 -10.36 -29.13 9.44
N LEU A 560 -9.64 -29.76 10.36
CA LEU A 560 -9.02 -29.09 11.50
C LEU A 560 -7.98 -28.05 11.05
N SER A 561 -7.21 -28.37 10.00
CA SER A 561 -6.27 -27.41 9.42
C SER A 561 -6.97 -26.17 8.85
N LYS A 562 -8.13 -26.35 8.19
CA LYS A 562 -8.96 -25.25 7.66
C LYS A 562 -9.61 -24.43 8.75
N ALA A 563 -10.21 -25.09 9.75
CA ALA A 563 -10.80 -24.43 10.91
C ALA A 563 -9.74 -23.60 11.66
N LEU A 564 -8.52 -24.12 11.77
CA LEU A 564 -7.40 -23.41 12.38
C LEU A 564 -6.96 -22.21 11.55
N ALA A 565 -6.85 -22.36 10.22
CA ALA A 565 -6.51 -21.24 9.33
C ALA A 565 -7.54 -20.10 9.39
N GLU A 566 -8.83 -20.42 9.33
CA GLU A 566 -9.91 -19.44 9.46
C GLU A 566 -9.86 -18.75 10.84
N THR A 567 -9.71 -19.54 11.92
CA THR A 567 -9.74 -18.99 13.27
C THR A 567 -8.51 -18.12 13.55
N MET A 568 -7.32 -18.60 13.18
CA MET A 568 -6.04 -17.94 13.47
C MET A 568 -5.69 -16.83 12.50
N PHE A 569 -5.96 -17.02 11.21
CA PHE A 569 -5.54 -16.08 10.15
C PHE A 569 -6.71 -15.33 9.52
N GLY A 570 -7.96 -15.78 9.73
CA GLY A 570 -9.17 -15.07 9.28
C GLY A 570 -9.69 -15.52 7.92
N ASP A 571 -8.93 -16.37 7.23
CA ASP A 571 -9.28 -16.95 5.93
C ASP A 571 -8.96 -18.45 5.95
N GLU A 572 -9.93 -19.28 5.56
CA GLU A 572 -9.71 -20.73 5.44
C GLU A 572 -8.74 -21.08 4.29
N ASN A 573 -8.54 -20.17 3.35
CA ASN A 573 -7.58 -20.31 2.24
C ASN A 573 -6.16 -19.82 2.59
N SER A 574 -5.92 -19.42 3.84
CA SER A 574 -4.56 -19.24 4.39
C SER A 574 -3.92 -20.59 4.73
N ILE A 575 -4.06 -21.57 3.84
CA ILE A 575 -3.38 -22.86 3.87
C ILE A 575 -2.44 -22.94 2.68
N ILE A 576 -1.19 -23.28 2.93
CA ILE A 576 -0.21 -23.68 1.93
C ILE A 576 -0.15 -25.19 1.99
N ARG A 577 -0.72 -25.86 0.98
CA ARG A 577 -0.80 -27.32 0.93
C ARG A 577 0.25 -27.88 0.00
N ILE A 578 1.04 -28.83 0.48
CA ILE A 578 2.07 -29.52 -0.29
C ILE A 578 1.90 -31.03 -0.10
N ASP A 579 1.79 -31.76 -1.20
CA ASP A 579 1.69 -33.22 -1.19
C ASP A 579 3.10 -33.84 -1.22
N MET A 580 3.48 -34.56 -0.16
CA MET A 580 4.81 -35.16 -0.05
C MET A 580 5.01 -36.36 -0.98
N SER A 581 3.95 -36.88 -1.59
CA SER A 581 4.07 -37.87 -2.67
C SER A 581 4.72 -37.29 -3.93
N GLU A 582 4.70 -35.96 -4.13
CA GLU A 582 5.46 -35.31 -5.20
C GLU A 582 6.96 -35.19 -4.89
N TYR A 583 7.34 -35.42 -3.63
CA TYR A 583 8.68 -35.20 -3.09
C TYR A 583 9.40 -36.49 -2.67
N MET A 584 9.03 -37.62 -3.30
CA MET A 584 9.61 -38.94 -3.02
C MET A 584 11.07 -39.07 -3.51
N GLU A 585 11.44 -38.32 -4.55
CA GLU A 585 12.76 -38.38 -5.18
C GLU A 585 13.66 -37.22 -4.73
N SER A 586 14.96 -37.46 -4.59
CA SER A 586 15.92 -36.41 -4.17
C SER A 586 15.88 -35.15 -5.07
N ASN A 587 15.70 -35.33 -6.38
CA ASN A 587 15.68 -34.22 -7.34
C ASN A 587 14.41 -33.36 -7.25
N SER A 588 13.32 -33.91 -6.73
CA SER A 588 12.08 -33.16 -6.54
C SER A 588 12.15 -32.21 -5.34
N VAL A 589 13.04 -32.47 -4.38
CA VAL A 589 13.25 -31.64 -3.17
C VAL A 589 13.70 -30.22 -3.53
N SER A 590 14.47 -30.05 -4.61
CA SER A 590 14.84 -28.71 -5.07
C SER A 590 13.64 -27.87 -5.48
N LYS A 591 12.49 -28.46 -5.86
CA LYS A 591 11.28 -27.70 -6.17
C LYS A 591 10.69 -27.02 -4.93
N LEU A 592 10.95 -27.51 -3.70
CA LEU A 592 10.48 -26.87 -2.47
C LEU A 592 11.19 -25.54 -2.20
N ILE A 593 12.51 -25.52 -2.42
CA ILE A 593 13.41 -24.40 -2.05
C ILE A 593 13.91 -23.58 -3.24
N GLY A 594 13.73 -24.08 -4.46
CA GLY A 594 14.26 -23.52 -5.70
C GLY A 594 15.43 -24.34 -6.24
N SER A 595 15.59 -24.33 -7.57
CA SER A 595 16.73 -24.97 -8.22
C SER A 595 18.04 -24.22 -7.89
N PRO A 596 19.17 -24.90 -7.71
CA PRO A 596 20.48 -24.24 -7.55
C PRO A 596 20.88 -23.45 -8.81
N PRO A 597 21.81 -22.47 -8.69
CA PRO A 597 22.37 -21.76 -9.84
C PRO A 597 22.89 -22.70 -10.93
N GLY A 598 22.42 -22.52 -12.16
CA GLY A 598 22.84 -23.30 -13.33
C GLY A 598 21.92 -24.47 -13.73
N TYR A 599 20.82 -24.69 -13.03
CA TYR A 599 19.80 -25.69 -13.37
C TYR A 599 18.55 -25.05 -14.01
N VAL A 600 17.80 -25.84 -14.78
CA VAL A 600 16.52 -25.39 -15.38
C VAL A 600 15.52 -25.07 -14.25
N GLY A 601 14.85 -23.92 -14.37
CA GLY A 601 13.98 -23.39 -13.30
C GLY A 601 14.74 -22.68 -12.18
N TYR A 602 16.00 -22.26 -12.41
CA TYR A 602 16.72 -21.41 -11.47
C TYR A 602 15.98 -20.09 -11.20
N ASP A 603 15.36 -19.47 -12.21
CA ASP A 603 14.61 -18.22 -12.00
C ASP A 603 13.24 -18.44 -11.32
N ASP A 604 12.79 -19.70 -11.21
CA ASP A 604 11.56 -20.06 -10.51
C ASP A 604 11.88 -20.29 -9.02
N GLY A 605 11.40 -19.40 -8.15
CA GLY A 605 11.54 -19.56 -6.71
C GLY A 605 10.89 -20.86 -6.19
N GLY A 606 11.37 -21.38 -5.06
CA GLY A 606 10.85 -22.63 -4.48
C GLY A 606 9.36 -22.57 -4.14
N GLN A 607 8.63 -23.66 -4.36
CA GLN A 607 7.18 -23.72 -4.13
C GLN A 607 6.81 -23.40 -2.68
N LEU A 608 7.56 -23.93 -1.72
CA LEU A 608 7.29 -23.70 -0.30
C LEU A 608 7.78 -22.31 0.12
N THR A 609 9.02 -21.95 -0.27
CA THR A 609 9.65 -20.67 0.09
C THR A 609 8.88 -19.48 -0.48
N GLU A 610 8.45 -19.52 -1.75
CA GLU A 610 7.64 -18.47 -2.36
C GLU A 610 6.23 -18.38 -1.76
N ALA A 611 5.57 -19.53 -1.56
CA ALA A 611 4.23 -19.55 -0.98
C ALA A 611 4.22 -18.93 0.42
N VAL A 612 5.19 -19.28 1.26
CA VAL A 612 5.32 -18.74 2.63
C VAL A 612 5.78 -17.28 2.59
N ARG A 613 6.67 -16.88 1.68
CA ARG A 613 7.04 -15.47 1.53
C ARG A 613 5.83 -14.59 1.16
N ARG A 614 4.94 -15.09 0.28
CA ARG A 614 3.71 -14.38 -0.11
C ARG A 614 2.63 -14.42 0.98
N LYS A 615 2.57 -15.49 1.76
CA LYS A 615 1.60 -15.70 2.85
C LYS A 615 2.31 -16.19 4.14
N PRO A 616 3.04 -15.31 4.85
CA PRO A 616 3.82 -15.70 6.03
C PRO A 616 2.95 -16.11 7.22
N TYR A 617 1.67 -15.71 7.20
CA TYR A 617 0.65 -16.08 8.16
C TYR A 617 -0.27 -17.15 7.57
N SER A 618 0.17 -18.39 7.68
CA SER A 618 -0.53 -19.51 7.05
C SER A 618 -0.34 -20.81 7.83
N VAL A 619 -1.25 -21.74 7.58
CA VAL A 619 -1.06 -23.13 7.95
C VAL A 619 -0.32 -23.81 6.80
N VAL A 620 0.88 -24.32 7.06
CA VAL A 620 1.65 -25.12 6.10
C VAL A 620 1.27 -26.58 6.31
N LEU A 621 0.48 -27.13 5.38
CA LEU A 621 -0.02 -28.51 5.42
C LEU A 621 0.83 -29.39 4.50
N LEU A 622 1.60 -30.28 5.10
CA LEU A 622 2.43 -31.28 4.44
C LEU A 622 1.72 -32.63 4.48
N ASP A 623 1.08 -33.02 3.38
CA ASP A 623 0.28 -34.25 3.34
C ASP A 623 1.15 -35.47 3.03
N GLU A 624 0.83 -36.61 3.67
CA GLU A 624 1.50 -37.92 3.48
C GLU A 624 3.01 -37.89 3.73
N ILE A 625 3.43 -37.29 4.85
CA ILE A 625 4.85 -37.05 5.18
C ILE A 625 5.72 -38.33 5.19
N GLU A 626 5.14 -39.51 5.39
CA GLU A 626 5.85 -40.79 5.29
C GLU A 626 6.36 -41.13 3.89
N LYS A 627 5.87 -40.44 2.85
CA LYS A 627 6.30 -40.63 1.45
C LYS A 627 7.50 -39.76 1.08
N ALA A 628 7.77 -38.70 1.84
CA ALA A 628 8.83 -37.74 1.53
C ALA A 628 10.22 -38.38 1.48
N HIS A 629 11.08 -37.85 0.61
CA HIS A 629 12.50 -38.16 0.61
C HIS A 629 13.18 -37.69 1.91
N GLN A 630 14.28 -38.34 2.32
CA GLN A 630 14.99 -38.03 3.56
C GLN A 630 15.46 -36.55 3.63
N ASP A 631 15.81 -35.95 2.49
CA ASP A 631 16.29 -34.57 2.43
C ASP A 631 15.21 -33.53 2.76
N VAL A 632 13.93 -33.86 2.57
CA VAL A 632 12.81 -33.01 2.99
C VAL A 632 12.84 -32.81 4.51
N PHE A 633 13.16 -33.85 5.28
CA PHE A 633 13.21 -33.76 6.73
C PHE A 633 14.31 -32.81 7.23
N ASN A 634 15.42 -32.68 6.50
CA ASN A 634 16.47 -31.71 6.85
C ASN A 634 15.96 -30.26 6.71
N ILE A 635 15.18 -29.99 5.66
CA ILE A 635 14.50 -28.71 5.44
C ILE A 635 13.49 -28.45 6.57
N LEU A 636 12.70 -29.46 6.93
CA LEU A 636 11.70 -29.34 8.00
C LEU A 636 12.34 -29.11 9.37
N LEU A 637 13.47 -29.74 9.67
CA LEU A 637 14.22 -29.47 10.90
C LEU A 637 14.61 -27.98 10.98
N GLN A 638 15.15 -27.40 9.91
CA GLN A 638 15.49 -25.97 9.87
C GLN A 638 14.26 -25.08 10.12
N ILE A 639 13.11 -25.41 9.50
CA ILE A 639 11.86 -24.68 9.71
C ILE A 639 11.40 -24.78 11.18
N MET A 640 11.43 -25.97 11.78
CA MET A 640 10.93 -26.19 13.15
C MET A 640 11.85 -25.60 14.23
N GLU A 641 13.15 -25.52 13.95
CA GLU A 641 14.17 -25.04 14.91
C GLU A 641 14.36 -23.53 14.87
N ASP A 642 14.59 -22.99 13.67
CA ASP A 642 14.99 -21.60 13.46
C ASP A 642 13.85 -20.72 12.92
N GLY A 643 12.70 -21.34 12.59
CA GLY A 643 11.55 -20.66 12.00
C GLY A 643 11.92 -19.94 10.71
N ARG A 644 12.96 -20.40 10.02
CA ARG A 644 13.51 -19.76 8.82
C ARG A 644 13.99 -20.83 7.85
N LEU A 645 13.89 -20.53 6.57
CA LEU A 645 14.43 -21.36 5.50
C LEU A 645 15.12 -20.47 4.48
N THR A 646 16.31 -20.85 4.05
CA THR A 646 17.03 -20.14 2.99
C THR A 646 16.76 -20.82 1.67
N ASP A 647 16.28 -20.06 0.68
CA ASP A 647 16.06 -20.57 -0.68
C ASP A 647 17.39 -20.75 -1.43
N SER A 648 17.33 -21.33 -2.64
CA SER A 648 18.52 -21.56 -3.47
C SER A 648 19.22 -20.26 -3.95
N HIS A 649 18.58 -19.11 -3.83
CA HIS A 649 19.13 -17.79 -4.15
C HIS A 649 19.75 -17.10 -2.93
N GLY A 650 19.70 -17.72 -1.75
CA GLY A 650 20.19 -17.13 -0.51
C GLY A 650 19.20 -16.19 0.18
N LYS A 651 17.93 -16.12 -0.28
CA LYS A 651 16.89 -15.34 0.41
C LYS A 651 16.35 -16.13 1.59
N VAL A 652 16.22 -15.46 2.73
CA VAL A 652 15.70 -16.06 3.96
C VAL A 652 14.19 -15.84 4.04
N VAL A 653 13.43 -16.92 4.13
CA VAL A 653 11.98 -16.94 4.29
C VAL A 653 11.63 -17.22 5.75
N ASN A 654 10.67 -16.48 6.30
CA ASN A 654 10.25 -16.55 7.70
C ASN A 654 9.02 -17.45 7.90
N PHE A 655 9.15 -18.45 8.76
CA PHE A 655 8.13 -19.41 9.17
C PHE A 655 7.63 -19.20 10.61
N LYS A 656 8.15 -18.22 11.36
CA LYS A 656 7.76 -17.95 12.76
C LYS A 656 6.25 -17.73 12.93
N ASN A 657 5.61 -17.16 11.91
CA ASN A 657 4.17 -16.87 11.90
C ASN A 657 3.31 -17.97 11.27
N THR A 658 3.89 -19.14 11.00
CA THR A 658 3.18 -20.28 10.41
C THR A 658 2.80 -21.32 11.46
N ILE A 659 1.79 -22.13 11.12
CA ILE A 659 1.50 -23.38 11.83
C ILE A 659 1.81 -24.53 10.87
N VAL A 660 2.79 -25.36 11.21
CA VAL A 660 3.22 -26.48 10.38
C VAL A 660 2.46 -27.73 10.81
N ILE A 661 1.69 -28.31 9.89
CA ILE A 661 0.91 -29.53 10.10
C ILE A 661 1.37 -30.57 9.10
N MET A 662 1.76 -31.73 9.60
CA MET A 662 2.16 -32.87 8.78
C MET A 662 1.11 -33.96 8.93
N THR A 663 0.48 -34.42 7.84
CA THR A 663 -0.47 -35.54 7.91
C THR A 663 0.23 -36.84 7.55
N SER A 664 -0.09 -37.91 8.27
CA SER A 664 0.45 -39.24 7.98
C SER A 664 -0.59 -40.32 8.16
N ASN A 665 -0.61 -41.30 7.26
CA ASN A 665 -1.49 -42.46 7.33
C ASN A 665 -0.83 -43.67 8.01
N VAL A 666 0.36 -43.50 8.59
CA VAL A 666 1.05 -44.52 9.40
C VAL A 666 0.14 -44.99 10.55
N GLY A 667 0.11 -46.29 10.83
CA GLY A 667 -0.79 -46.88 11.84
C GLY A 667 -2.22 -47.16 11.37
N ALA A 668 -2.68 -46.58 10.27
CA ALA A 668 -4.10 -46.65 9.88
C ALA A 668 -4.61 -48.07 9.55
N HIS A 669 -3.73 -48.97 9.11
CA HIS A 669 -4.09 -50.36 8.83
C HIS A 669 -4.32 -51.19 10.11
N GLN A 670 -3.64 -50.88 11.21
CA GLN A 670 -3.86 -51.57 12.49
C GLN A 670 -5.20 -51.16 13.11
N ILE A 671 -5.60 -49.89 12.95
CA ILE A 671 -6.92 -49.37 13.34
C ILE A 671 -8.05 -50.13 12.63
N LYS A 672 -7.81 -50.70 11.43
CA LYS A 672 -8.80 -51.49 10.69
C LYS A 672 -8.97 -52.93 11.22
N LYS A 673 -7.93 -53.53 11.82
CA LYS A 673 -7.93 -54.96 12.22
C LYS A 673 -8.43 -55.25 13.63
N GLN A 674 -8.68 -54.25 14.48
CA GLN A 674 -9.06 -54.47 15.88
C GLN A 674 -10.51 -54.96 16.10
N LYS A 675 -11.35 -55.14 15.06
CA LYS A 675 -12.63 -55.83 15.23
C LYS A 675 -12.43 -57.35 15.35
N THR A 676 -12.49 -57.83 16.60
CA THR A 676 -12.91 -59.18 17.03
C THR A 676 -12.10 -60.41 16.60
N ILE A 677 -11.20 -60.87 17.50
CA ILE A 677 -11.08 -62.29 17.86
C ILE A 677 -10.97 -62.36 19.40
N GLY A 678 -12.10 -62.59 20.09
CA GLY A 678 -12.11 -62.80 21.53
C GLY A 678 -13.50 -62.62 22.15
N PHE A 679 -14.01 -63.68 22.79
CA PHE A 679 -15.25 -63.66 23.56
C PHE A 679 -15.04 -62.86 24.86
N ASN A 680 -15.24 -61.54 24.84
CA ASN A 680 -15.45 -60.73 26.05
C ASN A 680 -16.23 -59.46 25.68
N THR A 681 -17.50 -59.42 26.07
CA THR A 681 -18.52 -58.43 25.69
C THR A 681 -18.53 -57.17 26.57
N SER A 682 -17.40 -56.81 27.18
CA SER A 682 -17.27 -55.57 27.97
C SER A 682 -15.80 -55.18 28.10
N ILE A 683 -15.26 -54.60 27.04
CA ILE A 683 -13.99 -53.86 27.10
C ILE A 683 -14.36 -52.38 27.06
N ASP A 684 -13.91 -51.61 28.07
CA ASP A 684 -14.08 -50.15 28.10
C ASP A 684 -13.54 -49.52 26.81
N GLU A 685 -14.38 -48.76 26.10
CA GLU A 685 -14.01 -48.08 24.84
C GLU A 685 -12.76 -47.20 25.00
N ASN A 686 -12.58 -46.60 26.19
CA ASN A 686 -11.40 -45.79 26.52
C ASN A 686 -10.12 -46.64 26.56
N SER A 687 -10.18 -47.91 26.99
CA SER A 687 -9.00 -48.79 27.02
C SER A 687 -8.59 -49.24 25.62
N GLU A 688 -9.53 -49.37 24.67
CA GLU A 688 -9.20 -49.70 23.28
C GLU A 688 -8.54 -48.53 22.56
N TYR A 689 -8.99 -47.30 22.82
CA TYR A 689 -8.39 -46.09 22.24
C TYR A 689 -6.94 -45.89 22.69
N GLU A 690 -6.65 -45.99 24.00
CA GLU A 690 -5.27 -45.86 24.50
C GLU A 690 -4.33 -46.91 23.89
N LYS A 691 -4.78 -48.17 23.80
CA LYS A 691 -4.00 -49.23 23.13
C LYS A 691 -3.78 -48.96 21.65
N MET A 692 -4.79 -48.41 20.95
CA MET A 692 -4.67 -48.01 19.55
C MET A 692 -3.66 -46.87 19.40
N LYS A 693 -3.75 -45.85 20.25
CA LYS A 693 -2.85 -44.69 20.28
C LYS A 693 -1.40 -45.12 20.49
N ASP A 694 -1.14 -45.98 21.47
CA ASP A 694 0.20 -46.52 21.73
C ASP A 694 0.78 -47.26 20.52
N ASN A 695 -0.01 -48.13 19.89
CA ASN A 695 0.43 -48.86 18.69
C ASN A 695 0.77 -47.92 17.52
N VAL A 696 -0.05 -46.89 17.30
CA VAL A 696 0.18 -45.89 16.24
C VAL A 696 1.44 -45.05 16.54
N LEU A 697 1.67 -44.69 17.80
CA LEU A 697 2.88 -43.97 18.23
C LEU A 697 4.14 -44.83 18.12
N GLU A 698 4.05 -46.14 18.38
CA GLU A 698 5.16 -47.05 18.12
C GLU A 698 5.52 -47.15 16.64
N GLU A 699 4.53 -47.27 15.76
CA GLU A 699 4.79 -47.27 14.30
C GLU A 699 5.41 -45.94 13.86
N LEU A 700 4.93 -44.81 14.37
CA LEU A 700 5.52 -43.50 14.08
C LEU A 700 7.02 -43.45 14.46
N LYS A 701 7.37 -43.94 15.67
CA LYS A 701 8.77 -44.00 16.13
C LYS A 701 9.65 -44.92 15.28
N ARG A 702 9.07 -45.89 14.59
CA ARG A 702 9.79 -46.77 13.64
C ARG A 702 9.96 -46.11 12.29
N SER A 703 8.97 -45.33 11.83
CA SER A 703 8.98 -44.66 10.53
C SER A 703 9.84 -43.39 10.50
N PHE A 704 9.96 -42.67 11.62
CA PHE A 704 10.67 -41.38 11.69
C PHE A 704 11.81 -41.40 12.70
N LYS A 705 12.88 -40.66 12.41
CA LYS A 705 14.03 -40.53 13.32
C LYS A 705 13.65 -39.76 14.59
N PRO A 706 14.22 -40.10 15.77
CA PRO A 706 13.95 -39.39 17.02
C PRO A 706 14.23 -37.88 16.95
N GLU A 707 15.27 -37.48 16.20
CA GLU A 707 15.64 -36.08 16.00
C GLU A 707 14.47 -35.25 15.46
N PHE A 708 13.76 -35.78 14.46
CA PHE A 708 12.59 -35.12 13.86
C PHE A 708 11.41 -35.06 14.85
N LEU A 709 11.12 -36.17 15.53
CA LEU A 709 10.02 -36.26 16.50
C LEU A 709 10.20 -35.32 17.69
N ASN A 710 11.44 -35.11 18.14
CA ASN A 710 11.73 -34.22 19.26
C ASN A 710 11.58 -32.72 18.93
N ARG A 711 11.41 -32.35 17.66
CA ARG A 711 11.18 -30.95 17.22
C ARG A 711 9.71 -30.61 17.00
N ILE A 712 8.84 -31.59 17.15
CA ILE A 712 7.39 -31.45 17.00
C ILE A 712 6.79 -31.08 18.36
N ASP A 713 5.90 -30.09 18.39
CA ASP A 713 5.25 -29.66 19.63
C ASP A 713 4.30 -30.73 20.18
N ASP A 714 3.53 -31.38 19.28
CA ASP A 714 2.65 -32.48 19.66
C ASP A 714 2.31 -33.42 18.48
N THR A 715 2.04 -34.67 18.81
CA THR A 715 1.58 -35.70 17.87
C THR A 715 0.13 -36.04 18.16
N ILE A 716 -0.74 -35.77 17.20
CA ILE A 716 -2.18 -35.85 17.35
C ILE A 716 -2.71 -37.09 16.63
N VAL A 717 -3.36 -37.97 17.38
CA VAL A 717 -3.97 -39.19 16.84
C VAL A 717 -5.47 -38.98 16.67
N PHE A 718 -5.95 -39.03 15.43
CA PHE A 718 -7.36 -38.96 15.10
C PHE A 718 -7.99 -40.34 15.16
N HIS A 719 -9.14 -40.43 15.82
CA HIS A 719 -9.90 -41.67 15.92
C HIS A 719 -10.99 -41.76 14.85
N LYS A 720 -11.56 -42.96 14.71
CA LYS A 720 -12.71 -43.21 13.83
C LYS A 720 -13.93 -42.45 14.34
N LEU A 721 -14.68 -41.87 13.42
CA LEU A 721 -15.94 -41.18 13.70
C LEU A 721 -17.02 -42.19 14.12
N LYS A 722 -17.74 -41.89 15.20
CA LYS A 722 -18.93 -42.61 15.65
C LYS A 722 -20.13 -42.23 14.78
N GLU A 723 -21.20 -43.02 14.86
CA GLU A 723 -22.44 -42.72 14.12
C GLU A 723 -23.03 -41.35 14.51
N ASP A 724 -22.97 -41.00 15.79
CA ASP A 724 -23.38 -39.69 16.30
C ASP A 724 -22.53 -38.55 15.72
N ASP A 725 -21.21 -38.74 15.61
CA ASP A 725 -20.32 -37.76 14.98
C ASP A 725 -20.68 -37.56 13.50
N LEU A 726 -21.03 -38.65 12.79
CA LEU A 726 -21.46 -38.58 11.39
C LEU A 726 -22.80 -37.83 11.26
N LEU A 727 -23.74 -38.00 12.19
CA LEU A 727 -25.00 -37.25 12.21
C LEU A 727 -24.78 -35.75 12.36
N ASP A 728 -23.90 -35.35 13.28
CA ASP A 728 -23.57 -33.94 13.48
C ASP A 728 -22.83 -33.36 12.27
N ILE A 729 -21.95 -34.14 11.62
CA ILE A 729 -21.27 -33.72 10.38
C ILE A 729 -22.28 -33.51 9.25
N VAL A 730 -23.24 -34.42 9.08
CA VAL A 730 -24.32 -34.28 8.10
C VAL A 730 -25.13 -33.01 8.39
N ASP A 731 -25.50 -32.77 9.66
CA ASP A 731 -26.21 -31.56 10.05
C ASP A 731 -25.44 -30.28 9.67
N LEU A 732 -24.14 -30.25 9.93
CA LEU A 732 -23.27 -29.12 9.57
C LEU A 732 -23.22 -28.89 8.05
N MET A 733 -23.10 -29.96 7.26
CA MET A 733 -23.09 -29.87 5.79
C MET A 733 -24.44 -29.41 5.24
N LEU A 734 -25.55 -29.90 5.78
CA LEU A 734 -26.90 -29.50 5.37
C LEU A 734 -27.19 -28.04 5.71
N LYS A 735 -26.75 -27.53 6.88
CA LYS A 735 -26.86 -26.10 7.23
C LYS A 735 -26.24 -25.19 6.19
N SER A 736 -25.12 -25.59 5.57
CA SER A 736 -24.49 -24.81 4.50
C SER A 736 -25.35 -24.71 3.23
N ILE A 737 -26.16 -25.74 2.96
CA ILE A 737 -27.12 -25.76 1.85
C ILE A 737 -28.33 -24.90 2.20
N THR A 738 -28.89 -25.09 3.41
CA THR A 738 -30.02 -24.29 3.90
C THR A 738 -29.71 -22.80 3.84
N LYS A 739 -28.55 -22.36 4.33
CA LYS A 739 -28.16 -20.95 4.30
C LYS A 739 -28.04 -20.37 2.89
N ARG A 740 -27.57 -21.17 1.91
CA ARG A 740 -27.50 -20.74 0.50
C ARG A 740 -28.88 -20.58 -0.13
N LEU A 741 -29.86 -21.39 0.29
CA LEU A 741 -31.23 -21.35 -0.22
C LEU A 741 -32.09 -20.32 0.51
N GLU A 742 -31.81 -20.01 1.78
CA GLU A 742 -32.42 -18.89 2.51
C GLU A 742 -32.15 -17.55 1.83
N ASN A 743 -30.97 -17.35 1.24
CA ASN A 743 -30.68 -16.16 0.43
C ASN A 743 -31.55 -16.05 -0.84
N LYS A 744 -32.23 -17.13 -1.22
CA LYS A 744 -33.22 -17.18 -2.31
C LYS A 744 -34.64 -17.30 -1.78
N ASP A 745 -34.86 -17.00 -0.50
CA ASP A 745 -36.15 -17.10 0.20
C ASP A 745 -36.75 -18.51 0.21
N ILE A 746 -35.90 -19.56 0.18
CA ILE A 746 -36.33 -20.96 0.27
C ILE A 746 -35.83 -21.53 1.60
N HIS A 747 -36.75 -21.91 2.48
CA HIS A 747 -36.41 -22.41 3.82
C HIS A 747 -36.52 -23.93 3.90
N LEU A 748 -35.41 -24.61 4.16
CA LEU A 748 -35.35 -26.08 4.29
C LEU A 748 -35.23 -26.52 5.74
N ASN A 749 -36.03 -27.50 6.14
CA ASN A 749 -35.92 -28.17 7.44
C ASN A 749 -35.76 -29.69 7.26
N PHE A 750 -34.65 -30.24 7.75
CA PHE A 750 -34.32 -31.66 7.65
C PHE A 750 -34.66 -32.40 8.95
N GLU A 751 -35.53 -33.40 8.87
CA GLU A 751 -35.83 -34.28 10.01
C GLU A 751 -34.68 -35.23 10.37
N LYS A 752 -34.75 -35.84 11.56
CA LYS A 752 -33.73 -36.80 12.02
C LYS A 752 -33.63 -38.02 11.11
N ASP A 753 -34.76 -38.50 10.59
CA ASP A 753 -34.79 -39.69 9.75
C ASP A 753 -34.15 -39.44 8.39
N SER A 754 -34.34 -38.26 7.78
CA SER A 754 -33.64 -37.90 6.54
C SER A 754 -32.13 -37.77 6.72
N LYS A 755 -31.66 -37.34 7.90
CA LYS A 755 -30.22 -37.34 8.23
C LYS A 755 -29.67 -38.76 8.39
N LYS A 756 -30.39 -39.65 9.08
CA LYS A 756 -30.01 -41.07 9.23
C LYS A 756 -30.00 -41.80 7.89
N PHE A 757 -30.96 -41.51 7.02
CA PHE A 757 -31.00 -42.04 5.65
C PHE A 757 -29.71 -41.73 4.88
N LEU A 758 -29.22 -40.49 4.95
CA LEU A 758 -27.98 -40.07 4.28
C LEU A 758 -26.75 -40.84 4.80
N ILE A 759 -26.75 -41.26 6.06
CA ILE A 759 -25.66 -42.06 6.66
C ILE A 759 -25.75 -43.53 6.24
N ASN A 760 -26.96 -44.10 6.30
CA ASN A 760 -27.20 -45.50 6.00
C ASN A 760 -27.01 -45.82 4.51
N LYS A 761 -27.15 -44.82 3.63
CA LYS A 761 -26.95 -44.99 2.19
C LYS A 761 -25.45 -45.09 1.82
N ARG A 762 -24.92 -46.31 1.80
CA ARG A 762 -23.58 -46.66 1.26
C ARG A 762 -22.39 -45.89 1.87
N ILE A 763 -22.37 -45.65 3.18
CA ILE A 763 -21.12 -45.27 3.84
C ILE A 763 -20.34 -46.54 4.17
N ASP A 764 -19.31 -46.81 3.38
CA ASP A 764 -18.23 -47.66 3.88
C ASP A 764 -17.51 -46.86 4.98
N LEU A 765 -17.78 -47.23 6.24
CA LEU A 765 -17.19 -46.62 7.45
C LEU A 765 -15.65 -46.58 7.38
N ASN A 766 -15.01 -47.36 6.50
CA ASN A 766 -13.57 -47.33 6.27
C ASN A 766 -13.05 -46.03 5.63
N TYR A 767 -13.91 -45.20 5.03
CA TYR A 767 -13.53 -43.93 4.37
C TYR A 767 -13.95 -42.67 5.15
N GLY A 768 -14.43 -42.84 6.38
CA GLY A 768 -14.88 -41.74 7.24
C GLY A 768 -15.99 -40.89 6.61
N ALA A 769 -15.98 -39.58 6.86
CA ALA A 769 -16.98 -38.64 6.37
C ALA A 769 -16.81 -38.25 4.88
N ARG A 770 -15.73 -38.69 4.20
CA ARG A 770 -15.40 -38.25 2.83
C ARG A 770 -16.51 -38.51 1.79
N PRO A 771 -17.24 -39.65 1.82
CA PRO A 771 -18.33 -39.90 0.87
C PRO A 771 -19.56 -39.01 1.08
N LEU A 772 -19.77 -38.46 2.28
CA LEU A 772 -20.98 -37.71 2.65
C LEU A 772 -21.26 -36.55 1.70
N ARG A 773 -20.24 -35.81 1.28
CA ARG A 773 -20.41 -34.68 0.36
C ARG A 773 -21.05 -35.12 -0.95
N ARG A 774 -20.58 -36.22 -1.52
CA ARG A 774 -21.10 -36.77 -2.77
C ARG A 774 -22.53 -37.29 -2.60
N ILE A 775 -22.82 -37.91 -1.45
CA ILE A 775 -24.17 -38.40 -1.13
C ILE A 775 -25.13 -37.23 -1.01
N ILE A 776 -24.76 -36.18 -0.28
CA ILE A 776 -25.57 -34.97 -0.12
C ILE A 776 -25.80 -34.27 -1.45
N THR A 777 -24.78 -34.07 -2.28
CA THR A 777 -24.97 -33.49 -3.62
C THR A 777 -25.97 -34.32 -4.44
N LYS A 778 -25.81 -35.65 -4.47
CA LYS A 778 -26.69 -36.52 -5.27
C LYS A 778 -28.12 -36.64 -4.73
N GLU A 779 -28.30 -36.76 -3.42
CA GLU A 779 -29.61 -37.04 -2.82
C GLU A 779 -30.35 -35.79 -2.40
N VAL A 780 -29.65 -34.68 -2.19
CA VAL A 780 -30.23 -33.42 -1.72
C VAL A 780 -30.14 -32.36 -2.81
N GLU A 781 -28.94 -31.98 -3.27
CA GLU A 781 -28.78 -30.85 -4.22
C GLU A 781 -29.36 -31.15 -5.61
N ASP A 782 -29.08 -32.32 -6.17
CA ASP A 782 -29.59 -32.72 -7.49
C ASP A 782 -31.12 -32.80 -7.48
N LYS A 783 -31.70 -33.47 -6.47
CA LYS A 783 -33.16 -33.60 -6.33
C LYS A 783 -33.85 -32.26 -6.05
N LEU A 784 -33.29 -31.40 -5.19
CA LEU A 784 -33.81 -30.05 -4.98
C LEU A 784 -33.78 -29.23 -6.27
N SER A 785 -32.72 -29.36 -7.06
CA SER A 785 -32.60 -28.65 -8.34
C SER A 785 -33.66 -29.11 -9.34
N GLU A 786 -33.92 -30.43 -9.42
CA GLU A 786 -35.01 -30.99 -10.22
C GLU A 786 -36.38 -30.46 -9.77
N GLU A 787 -36.68 -30.50 -8.47
CA GLU A 787 -37.97 -30.02 -7.92
C GLU A 787 -38.19 -28.50 -8.12
N ILE A 788 -37.13 -27.69 -8.08
CA ILE A 788 -37.18 -26.26 -8.39
C ILE A 788 -37.44 -26.06 -9.90
N LEU A 789 -36.74 -26.80 -10.77
CA LEU A 789 -36.90 -26.70 -12.23
C LEU A 789 -38.28 -27.17 -12.71
N LEU A 790 -38.84 -28.18 -12.05
CA LEU A 790 -40.21 -28.66 -12.28
C LEU A 790 -41.27 -27.68 -11.76
N GLY A 791 -40.88 -26.66 -10.99
CA GLY A 791 -41.77 -25.64 -10.42
C GLY A 791 -42.56 -26.10 -9.18
N ASN A 792 -42.22 -27.27 -8.64
CA ASN A 792 -42.81 -27.82 -7.42
C ASN A 792 -42.36 -27.01 -6.20
N ILE A 793 -41.12 -26.51 -6.18
CA ILE A 793 -40.60 -25.60 -5.17
C ILE A 793 -40.47 -24.18 -5.76
N LYS A 794 -40.93 -23.17 -5.03
CA LYS A 794 -40.91 -21.75 -5.40
C LYS A 794 -40.24 -20.90 -4.33
N ILE A 795 -39.87 -19.68 -4.73
CA ILE A 795 -39.36 -18.63 -3.83
C ILE A 795 -40.45 -18.31 -2.79
N GLY A 796 -40.07 -18.29 -1.51
CA GLY A 796 -40.96 -18.10 -0.35
C GLY A 796 -41.39 -19.40 0.33
N ASP A 797 -41.15 -20.56 -0.29
CA ASP A 797 -41.61 -21.84 0.27
C ASP A 797 -40.81 -22.28 1.50
N ARG A 798 -41.53 -22.85 2.47
CA ARG A 798 -40.96 -23.62 3.58
C ARG A 798 -41.09 -25.11 3.25
N ILE A 799 -39.97 -25.83 3.28
CA ILE A 799 -39.91 -27.21 2.81
C ILE A 799 -39.38 -28.10 3.92
N LYS A 800 -40.13 -29.15 4.20
CA LYS A 800 -39.77 -30.23 5.10
C LYS A 800 -39.19 -31.39 4.29
N VAL A 801 -38.01 -31.88 4.70
CA VAL A 801 -37.28 -32.96 4.04
C VAL A 801 -37.33 -34.23 4.89
N ASN A 802 -38.04 -35.24 4.40
CA ASN A 802 -38.27 -36.52 5.07
C ASN A 802 -37.81 -37.70 4.21
N GLU A 803 -37.67 -38.86 4.84
CA GLU A 803 -37.43 -40.13 4.15
C GLU A 803 -38.76 -40.83 3.81
N SER A 804 -38.90 -41.33 2.59
CA SER A 804 -40.00 -42.21 2.17
C SER A 804 -39.57 -43.15 1.05
N LYS A 805 -39.83 -44.45 1.19
CA LYS A 805 -39.53 -45.50 0.20
C LYS A 805 -38.11 -45.40 -0.39
N ASP A 806 -37.09 -45.38 0.49
CA ASP A 806 -35.67 -45.26 0.14
C ASP A 806 -35.30 -44.00 -0.67
N ASN A 807 -36.09 -42.93 -0.56
CA ASN A 807 -35.81 -41.63 -1.17
C ASN A 807 -36.10 -40.47 -0.21
N LEU A 808 -35.35 -39.37 -0.39
CA LEU A 808 -35.72 -38.10 0.21
C LEU A 808 -36.91 -37.47 -0.53
N VAL A 809 -37.90 -37.03 0.22
CA VAL A 809 -39.10 -36.35 -0.27
C VAL A 809 -39.15 -34.93 0.30
N PHE A 810 -39.43 -33.97 -0.58
CA PHE A 810 -39.56 -32.56 -0.28
C PHE A 810 -41.04 -32.21 -0.20
N THR A 811 -41.51 -31.82 0.98
CA THR A 811 -42.92 -31.48 1.23
C THR A 811 -43.03 -30.02 1.66
N LYS A 812 -43.97 -29.27 1.08
CA LYS A 812 -44.22 -27.90 1.54
C LYS A 812 -44.88 -27.92 2.91
N LEU A 813 -44.43 -27.01 3.76
CA LEU A 813 -45.11 -26.62 4.98
C LEU A 813 -45.97 -25.42 4.66
N ASP A 814 -47.24 -25.47 5.07
CA ASP A 814 -48.18 -24.35 4.98
C ASP A 814 -47.74 -23.14 5.82
#